data_AF-A0A945PGM7-F1
#
_entry.id   AF-A0A945PGM7-F1
#
_cell.length_a   1.000
_cell.length_b   1.000
_cell.length_c   1.000
_cell.angle_alpha   90.00
_cell.angle_beta   90.00
_cell.angle_gamma   90.00
#
_symmetry.space_group_name_H-M   'P 1'
#
loop_
_entity.id
_entity.type
_entity.pdbx_description
1 polymer ?
#
loop_
_entity_poly.entity_id
_entity_poly.type
_entity_poly.pdbx_seq_one_letter_code
_entity_poly.pdbx_strand_id
1 'polypeptide(L)'
;RQLEMIARGGELFYILLAVDSVLPHIRGEGDAPSLWRALADFFAETINDHFHEYRPWIYSRGIGFAALEGDELYAFSLRHHGWLYRFLRRVVTGFTEVAALPVDEQDLLLGNYLDDAQVGAIGAGAATQVERHWRSYGQLRELAFIRNDGFPLPEVFDAFDPDLIDADKRVNHVIALPVGRTHYSRALREAPTLARELTEQGRPGANLIITRRVEFTEDKPRAQVVVEGGHLYLSAEAYAEALTRHKGVSATAARAAAQATHAKGRRIAARFSRPVRASVVYPFHGDPDYASGKLEDCGLPYSVQSLFHTWTTYDKAKYPDIFEPQDGVDTPQEIDWLAVDTSRAPDEVTARRWITDGIDGGYTGLREFAGVHRLVMIKDAAESGGRNARAFVLRTVGSSTIDEEALEEAVDFIYQVSLRHNVAIQEVIVSSPEYWATPAFLDDFVRRQIIEWGSAVERDRRPKSPLYGSHRVIVSTDDPLADDPERWHLSHWITLNSKQLITNVGRGGCLEQFLPRYIEPRHHEALFTGLRDAARAAMEALAAYEVRQGHTYEAEQGRQVGKDLAGVSYGMPRYLMLDYLVTPDFVEDGDLVEVRHDEDGATFILQQAEQRIQGTVDGWRIVLIEPNIGVGLWDRVALREEAHELAASRTEDRPFEWDRVGENARIVLRDLSRGGEQYLAALQEQTS
;
A
#
# COMPACT_ATOMS: atom_id res chain seq x y z
N ARG A 1 -14.28 18.13 28.49
CA ARG A 1 -13.27 18.50 29.53
C ARG A 1 -12.18 17.44 29.68
N GLN A 2 -12.50 16.15 29.83
CA GLN A 2 -11.49 15.08 29.94
C GLN A 2 -10.65 14.92 28.66
N LEU A 3 -11.27 14.88 27.48
CA LEU A 3 -10.56 14.79 26.18
C LEU A 3 -9.59 15.96 25.95
N GLU A 4 -10.01 17.17 26.28
CA GLU A 4 -9.16 18.37 26.24
C GLU A 4 -7.92 18.22 27.13
N MET A 5 -8.05 17.65 28.33
CA MET A 5 -6.91 17.40 29.21
C MET A 5 -5.95 16.35 28.63
N ILE A 6 -6.51 15.28 28.02
CA ILE A 6 -5.72 14.24 27.35
C ILE A 6 -4.95 14.84 26.16
N ALA A 7 -5.61 15.67 25.34
CA ALA A 7 -4.99 16.33 24.21
C ALA A 7 -3.83 17.24 24.62
N ARG A 8 -4.00 18.03 25.70
CA ARG A 8 -2.90 18.85 26.27
C ARG A 8 -1.74 18.02 26.82
N GLY A 9 -2.05 16.88 27.45
CA GLY A 9 -1.01 15.94 27.88
C GLY A 9 -0.22 15.38 26.70
N GLY A 10 -0.92 15.00 25.62
CA GLY A 10 -0.30 14.56 24.37
C GLY A 10 0.57 15.62 23.71
N GLU A 11 0.09 16.86 23.65
CA GLU A 11 0.84 18.02 23.14
C GLU A 11 2.18 18.18 23.87
N LEU A 12 2.19 18.18 25.21
CA LEU A 12 3.43 18.30 25.99
C LEU A 12 4.39 17.14 25.72
N PHE A 13 3.87 15.93 25.58
CA PHE A 13 4.69 14.75 25.25
C PHE A 13 5.32 14.90 23.85
N TYR A 14 4.55 15.28 22.84
CA TYR A 14 5.05 15.51 21.49
C TYR A 14 6.05 16.66 21.41
N ILE A 15 5.87 17.73 22.20
CA ILE A 15 6.84 18.83 22.31
C ILE A 15 8.18 18.32 22.85
N LEU A 16 8.16 17.57 23.95
CA LEU A 16 9.38 17.03 24.54
C LEU A 16 10.09 16.08 23.57
N LEU A 17 9.34 15.20 22.92
CA LEU A 17 9.88 14.28 21.91
C LEU A 17 10.53 15.06 20.76
N ALA A 18 9.82 16.03 20.18
CA ALA A 18 10.35 16.85 19.07
C ALA A 18 11.64 17.57 19.46
N VAL A 19 11.69 18.18 20.65
CA VAL A 19 12.89 18.88 21.15
C VAL A 19 14.05 17.90 21.31
N ASP A 20 13.83 16.76 21.97
CA ASP A 20 14.86 15.75 22.19
C ASP A 20 15.43 15.21 20.88
N SER A 21 14.56 14.88 19.91
CA SER A 21 14.94 14.36 18.60
C SER A 21 15.82 15.31 17.78
N VAL A 22 15.65 16.63 17.91
CA VAL A 22 16.35 17.61 17.05
C VAL A 22 17.45 18.41 17.76
N LEU A 23 17.50 18.40 19.10
CA LEU A 23 18.43 19.21 19.90
C LEU A 23 19.91 18.97 19.56
N PRO A 24 20.39 17.73 19.33
CA PRO A 24 21.77 17.49 18.91
C PRO A 24 22.11 18.24 17.60
N HIS A 25 21.20 18.24 16.63
CA HIS A 25 21.40 18.89 15.33
C HIS A 25 21.41 20.42 15.45
N ILE A 26 20.53 20.98 16.30
CA ILE A 26 20.52 22.43 16.58
C ILE A 26 21.84 22.89 17.24
N ARG A 27 22.47 22.02 18.03
CA ARG A 27 23.78 22.28 18.65
C ARG A 27 24.98 22.08 17.72
N GLY A 28 24.74 21.63 16.48
CA GLY A 28 25.78 21.33 15.51
C GLY A 28 26.46 19.97 15.73
N GLU A 29 25.82 19.06 16.47
CA GLU A 29 26.34 17.71 16.78
C GLU A 29 25.91 16.65 15.74
N GLY A 30 25.11 17.01 14.73
CA GLY A 30 24.62 16.10 13.69
C GLY A 30 24.65 16.70 12.28
N ASP A 31 24.32 15.90 11.28
CA ASP A 31 24.22 16.31 9.88
C ASP A 31 22.76 16.41 9.39
N ALA A 32 22.55 16.97 8.19
CA ALA A 32 21.20 17.10 7.63
C ALA A 32 20.51 15.74 7.37
N PRO A 33 21.17 14.71 6.81
CA PRO A 33 20.56 13.38 6.66
C PRO A 33 20.06 12.76 7.97
N SER A 34 20.85 12.84 9.05
CA SER A 34 20.43 12.35 10.36
C SER A 34 19.30 13.16 10.98
N LEU A 35 19.25 14.48 10.74
CA LEU A 35 18.11 15.31 11.14
C LEU A 35 16.82 14.91 10.40
N TRP A 36 16.88 14.65 9.10
CA TRP A 36 15.72 14.18 8.34
C TRP A 36 15.18 12.84 8.84
N ARG A 37 16.07 11.93 9.23
CA ARG A 37 15.69 10.67 9.88
C ARG A 37 14.99 10.92 11.21
N ALA A 38 15.57 11.74 12.08
CA ALA A 38 14.97 12.08 13.38
C ALA A 38 13.58 12.73 13.22
N LEU A 39 13.40 13.58 12.20
CA LEU A 39 12.10 14.17 11.87
C LEU A 39 11.11 13.12 11.35
N ALA A 40 11.54 12.20 10.48
CA ALA A 40 10.69 11.14 9.97
C ALA A 40 10.21 10.20 11.10
N ASP A 41 11.12 9.81 12.01
CA ASP A 41 10.80 9.01 13.19
C ASP A 41 9.80 9.73 14.10
N PHE A 42 10.04 11.01 14.41
CA PHE A 42 9.10 11.83 15.17
C PHE A 42 7.70 11.84 14.53
N PHE A 43 7.60 12.09 13.23
CA PHE A 43 6.31 12.15 12.56
C PHE A 43 5.63 10.78 12.44
N ALA A 44 6.40 9.69 12.32
CA ALA A 44 5.88 8.33 12.34
C ALA A 44 5.19 8.01 13.68
N GLU A 45 5.74 8.50 14.79
CA GLU A 45 5.22 8.26 16.15
C GLU A 45 4.08 9.20 16.56
N THR A 46 3.91 10.34 15.89
CA THR A 46 2.94 11.37 16.30
C THR A 46 1.73 11.51 15.39
N ILE A 47 1.86 11.23 14.09
CA ILE A 47 0.79 11.40 13.10
C ILE A 47 0.42 10.07 12.46
N ASN A 48 -0.87 9.73 12.51
CA ASN A 48 -1.44 8.64 11.76
C ASN A 48 -1.78 9.11 10.35
N ASP A 49 -1.00 8.65 9.37
CA ASP A 49 -1.18 8.98 7.97
C ASP A 49 -2.04 7.97 7.21
N HIS A 50 -2.59 6.94 7.87
CA HIS A 50 -3.40 5.91 7.19
C HIS A 50 -4.75 6.45 6.70
N PHE A 51 -5.23 7.54 7.29
CA PHE A 51 -6.52 8.15 6.97
C PHE A 51 -6.34 9.53 6.33
N HIS A 52 -7.36 9.95 5.58
CA HIS A 52 -7.39 11.19 4.84
C HIS A 52 -7.02 12.41 5.69
N GLU A 53 -7.44 12.45 6.96
CA GLU A 53 -7.37 13.62 7.83
C GLU A 53 -6.00 13.85 8.46
N TYR A 54 -5.07 12.88 8.39
CA TYR A 54 -3.79 12.93 9.11
C TYR A 54 -4.01 13.13 10.61
N ARG A 55 -4.74 12.21 11.22
CA ARG A 55 -5.12 12.33 12.63
C ARG A 55 -3.90 12.08 13.54
N PRO A 56 -3.64 12.89 14.57
CA PRO A 56 -2.64 12.55 15.59
C PRO A 56 -2.91 11.17 16.22
N TRP A 57 -1.86 10.38 16.50
CA TRP A 57 -2.01 9.02 17.02
C TRP A 57 -2.80 8.97 18.32
N ILE A 58 -2.60 9.95 19.21
CA ILE A 58 -3.34 10.04 20.47
C ILE A 58 -4.85 10.21 20.28
N TYR A 59 -5.30 10.77 19.15
CA TYR A 59 -6.73 10.90 18.82
C TYR A 59 -7.27 9.68 18.06
N SER A 60 -6.41 8.76 17.62
CA SER A 60 -6.78 7.57 16.87
C SER A 60 -6.99 6.33 17.76
N ARG A 61 -6.59 6.40 19.03
CA ARG A 61 -6.68 5.27 19.98
C ARG A 61 -7.98 5.33 20.78
N GLY A 62 -8.81 4.28 20.66
CA GLY A 62 -10.09 4.14 21.35
C GLY A 62 -11.20 5.04 20.79
N ILE A 63 -12.37 5.01 21.44
CA ILE A 63 -13.59 5.69 20.94
C ILE A 63 -13.71 7.16 21.37
N GLY A 64 -12.87 7.64 22.29
CA GLY A 64 -13.06 8.95 22.94
C GLY A 64 -13.03 10.15 22.00
N PHE A 65 -12.20 10.12 20.95
CA PHE A 65 -12.09 11.19 19.96
C PHE A 65 -12.82 10.85 18.65
N ALA A 66 -13.60 9.77 18.60
CA ALA A 66 -14.21 9.28 17.36
C ALA A 66 -15.10 10.35 16.68
N ALA A 67 -15.81 11.17 17.46
CA ALA A 67 -16.73 12.18 16.95
C ALA A 67 -16.07 13.43 16.33
N LEU A 68 -14.76 13.63 16.46
CA LEU A 68 -14.09 14.79 15.84
C LEU A 68 -13.80 14.49 14.38
N GLU A 69 -14.44 15.20 13.45
CA GLU A 69 -14.25 14.98 12.01
C GLU A 69 -14.07 16.31 11.25
N GLY A 70 -13.56 16.23 10.03
CA GLY A 70 -13.38 17.38 9.13
C GLY A 70 -12.73 18.60 9.80
N ASP A 71 -13.32 19.78 9.57
CA ASP A 71 -12.83 21.05 10.08
C ASP A 71 -12.73 21.12 11.60
N GLU A 72 -13.60 20.41 12.35
CA GLU A 72 -13.52 20.36 13.81
C GLU A 72 -12.25 19.63 14.27
N LEU A 73 -11.94 18.50 13.64
CA LEU A 73 -10.70 17.76 13.89
C LEU A 73 -9.47 18.59 13.50
N TYR A 74 -9.49 19.28 12.36
CA TYR A 74 -8.37 20.12 11.91
C TYR A 74 -8.14 21.30 12.85
N ALA A 75 -9.20 22.01 13.25
CA ALA A 75 -9.10 23.10 14.21
C ALA A 75 -8.61 22.63 15.58
N PHE A 76 -9.06 21.45 16.02
CA PHE A 76 -8.63 20.84 17.27
C PHE A 76 -7.15 20.48 17.22
N SER A 77 -6.71 19.81 16.16
CA SER A 77 -5.32 19.40 15.95
C SER A 77 -4.38 20.60 15.91
N LEU A 78 -4.74 21.66 15.17
CA LEU A 78 -3.95 22.90 15.10
C LEU A 78 -3.79 23.61 16.43
N ARG A 79 -4.83 23.63 17.26
CA ARG A 79 -4.78 24.23 18.59
C ARG A 79 -3.69 23.60 19.47
N HIS A 80 -3.49 22.29 19.33
CA HIS A 80 -2.54 21.50 20.13
C HIS A 80 -1.20 21.27 19.43
N HIS A 81 -1.07 21.57 18.14
CA HIS A 81 0.17 21.40 17.38
C HIS A 81 0.74 22.73 16.85
N GLY A 82 0.10 23.87 17.12
CA GLY A 82 0.54 25.17 16.60
C GLY A 82 1.96 25.55 17.04
N TRP A 83 2.33 25.26 18.29
CA TRP A 83 3.71 25.44 18.74
C TRP A 83 4.69 24.52 18.01
N LEU A 84 4.33 23.23 17.87
CA LEU A 84 5.13 22.23 17.16
C LEU A 84 5.35 22.63 15.70
N TYR A 85 4.31 23.10 15.01
CA TYR A 85 4.43 23.58 13.63
C TYR A 85 5.44 24.71 13.51
N ARG A 86 5.34 25.76 14.36
CA ARG A 86 6.29 26.86 14.37
C ARG A 86 7.71 26.39 14.67
N PHE A 87 7.89 25.53 15.66
CA PHE A 87 9.18 25.00 16.06
C PHE A 87 9.81 24.15 14.95
N LEU A 88 9.12 23.13 14.46
CA LEU A 88 9.62 22.20 13.45
C LEU A 88 9.86 22.87 12.11
N ARG A 89 9.00 23.82 11.69
CA ARG A 89 9.24 24.60 10.48
C ARG A 89 10.56 25.36 10.58
N ARG A 90 10.83 26.01 11.73
CA ARG A 90 12.11 26.71 11.97
C ARG A 90 13.30 25.75 11.97
N VAL A 91 13.14 24.55 12.51
CA VAL A 91 14.19 23.52 12.47
C VAL A 91 14.51 23.16 11.03
N VAL A 92 13.50 22.84 10.22
CA VAL A 92 13.67 22.48 8.81
C VAL A 92 14.33 23.63 8.04
N THR A 93 13.81 24.85 8.13
CA THR A 93 14.36 26.00 7.37
C THR A 93 15.68 26.54 7.90
N GLY A 94 16.12 26.14 9.10
CA GLY A 94 17.35 26.62 9.72
C GLY A 94 18.52 25.64 9.70
N PHE A 95 18.22 24.33 9.68
CA PHE A 95 19.22 23.28 9.94
C PHE A 95 19.25 22.17 8.88
N THR A 96 18.57 22.35 7.75
CA THR A 96 18.60 21.42 6.59
C THR A 96 19.00 22.15 5.31
N GLU A 97 19.13 21.43 4.20
CA GLU A 97 19.38 22.03 2.88
C GLU A 97 18.28 23.01 2.43
N VAL A 98 17.09 22.97 3.04
CA VAL A 98 16.01 23.94 2.78
C VAL A 98 16.43 25.36 3.11
N ALA A 99 17.36 25.56 4.06
CA ALA A 99 17.88 26.88 4.43
C ALA A 99 18.56 27.62 3.25
N ALA A 100 19.04 26.87 2.24
CA ALA A 100 19.68 27.43 1.06
C ALA A 100 18.67 27.88 -0.02
N LEU A 101 17.39 27.52 0.11
CA LEU A 101 16.36 27.93 -0.83
C LEU A 101 15.93 29.40 -0.58
N PRO A 102 15.54 30.14 -1.63
CA PRO A 102 14.81 31.40 -1.48
C PRO A 102 13.59 31.26 -0.56
N VAL A 103 13.27 32.30 0.23
CA VAL A 103 12.20 32.23 1.25
C VAL A 103 10.84 31.92 0.64
N ASP A 104 10.54 32.47 -0.53
CA ASP A 104 9.35 32.17 -1.32
C ASP A 104 9.31 30.70 -1.76
N GLU A 105 10.44 30.13 -2.20
CA GLU A 105 10.52 28.69 -2.51
C GLU A 105 10.37 27.81 -1.25
N GLN A 106 10.91 28.23 -0.10
CA GLN A 106 10.68 27.54 1.17
C GLN A 106 9.19 27.52 1.53
N ASP A 107 8.51 28.66 1.39
CA ASP A 107 7.08 28.80 1.68
C ASP A 107 6.22 27.99 0.71
N LEU A 108 6.56 27.93 -0.57
CA LEU A 108 5.87 27.09 -1.56
C LEU A 108 6.10 25.60 -1.34
N LEU A 109 7.28 25.20 -0.84
CA LEU A 109 7.63 23.80 -0.61
C LEU A 109 7.01 23.26 0.69
N LEU A 110 7.05 24.04 1.77
CA LEU A 110 6.64 23.65 3.12
C LEU A 110 5.22 24.11 3.48
N GLY A 111 4.74 25.19 2.85
CA GLY A 111 3.61 25.96 3.34
C GLY A 111 4.02 26.91 4.47
N ASN A 112 3.30 28.02 4.58
CA ASN A 112 3.50 29.02 5.63
C ASN A 112 2.17 29.63 6.09
N TYR A 113 1.77 29.26 7.31
CA TYR A 113 0.59 29.77 8.00
C TYR A 113 0.96 30.45 9.35
N LEU A 114 2.20 30.91 9.46
CA LEU A 114 2.70 31.61 10.64
C LEU A 114 2.63 33.12 10.41
N ASP A 115 2.40 33.89 11.48
CA ASP A 115 2.57 35.34 11.50
C ASP A 115 1.83 36.05 10.34
N ASP A 116 0.54 35.71 10.18
CA ASP A 116 -0.41 36.19 9.15
C ASP A 116 -0.15 35.72 7.70
N ALA A 117 0.91 34.95 7.44
CA ALA A 117 1.12 34.32 6.13
C ALA A 117 0.03 33.28 5.83
N GLN A 118 -0.27 33.09 4.54
CA GLN A 118 -1.26 32.11 4.05
C GLN A 118 -0.79 31.47 2.75
N VAL A 119 0.41 30.90 2.76
CA VAL A 119 1.00 30.22 1.60
C VAL A 119 0.73 28.72 1.72
N GLY A 120 -0.06 28.17 0.80
CA GLY A 120 -0.26 26.73 0.68
C GLY A 120 0.94 26.04 0.06
N ALA A 121 1.36 24.91 0.63
CA ALA A 121 2.43 24.11 0.05
C ALA A 121 1.96 23.43 -1.25
N ILE A 122 2.85 23.37 -2.25
CA ILE A 122 2.60 22.67 -3.51
C ILE A 122 2.39 21.18 -3.21
N GLY A 123 1.31 20.61 -3.74
CA GLY A 123 0.91 19.22 -3.50
C GLY A 123 0.15 18.96 -2.20
N ALA A 124 -0.05 19.97 -1.34
CA ALA A 124 -0.79 19.86 -0.08
C ALA A 124 -2.07 20.72 -0.04
N GLY A 125 -2.66 21.02 -1.20
CA GLY A 125 -3.90 21.80 -1.32
C GLY A 125 -5.05 21.16 -0.53
N ALA A 126 -6.05 21.95 -0.13
CA ALA A 126 -7.20 21.50 0.70
C ALA A 126 -8.40 22.42 0.50
N ALA A 127 -9.61 21.94 0.79
CA ALA A 127 -10.86 22.66 0.57
C ALA A 127 -10.96 23.91 1.46
N THR A 128 -10.74 23.74 2.75
CA THR A 128 -10.92 24.78 3.76
C THR A 128 -9.58 25.38 4.20
N GLN A 129 -9.61 26.59 4.76
CA GLN A 129 -8.40 27.25 5.24
C GLN A 129 -7.78 26.52 6.45
N VAL A 130 -8.62 26.03 7.36
CA VAL A 130 -8.17 25.29 8.55
C VAL A 130 -7.50 23.99 8.15
N GLU A 131 -8.07 23.29 7.16
CA GLU A 131 -7.45 22.10 6.60
C GLU A 131 -6.12 22.46 5.94
N ARG A 132 -6.04 23.49 5.07
CA ARG A 132 -4.77 23.91 4.44
C ARG A 132 -3.66 24.22 5.44
N HIS A 133 -4.00 24.81 6.59
CA HIS A 133 -3.05 25.04 7.68
C HIS A 133 -2.60 23.69 8.27
N TRP A 134 -3.52 22.78 8.58
CA TRP A 134 -3.18 21.44 9.06
C TRP A 134 -2.32 20.64 8.06
N ARG A 135 -2.65 20.73 6.76
CA ARG A 135 -1.88 20.09 5.70
C ARG A 135 -0.46 20.67 5.57
N SER A 136 -0.25 21.95 5.89
CA SER A 136 1.10 22.54 5.93
C SER A 136 1.96 21.98 7.06
N TYR A 137 1.36 21.67 8.22
CA TYR A 137 2.06 20.90 9.25
C TYR A 137 2.39 19.49 8.75
N GLY A 138 1.42 18.82 8.11
CA GLY A 138 1.62 17.54 7.45
C GLY A 138 2.69 17.56 6.35
N GLN A 139 2.87 18.67 5.64
CA GLN A 139 3.88 18.77 4.58
C GLN A 139 5.31 18.65 5.13
N LEU A 140 5.56 19.11 6.36
CA LEU A 140 6.86 18.91 7.02
C LEU A 140 7.18 17.42 7.17
N ARG A 141 6.16 16.63 7.54
CA ARG A 141 6.24 15.17 7.55
C ARG A 141 6.54 14.64 6.17
N GLU A 142 5.76 15.03 5.17
CA GLU A 142 5.90 14.48 3.82
C GLU A 142 7.32 14.64 3.26
N LEU A 143 7.94 15.81 3.45
CA LEU A 143 9.31 16.04 3.01
C LEU A 143 10.34 15.30 3.86
N ALA A 144 10.10 15.13 5.17
CA ALA A 144 10.96 14.33 6.01
C ALA A 144 11.01 12.87 5.55
N PHE A 145 9.87 12.27 5.20
CA PHE A 145 9.80 10.92 4.66
C PHE A 145 10.46 10.81 3.27
N ILE A 146 10.16 11.74 2.36
CA ILE A 146 10.82 11.80 1.04
C ILE A 146 12.34 11.78 1.21
N ARG A 147 12.85 12.66 2.09
CA ARG A 147 14.30 12.84 2.21
C ARG A 147 14.98 11.70 2.98
N ASN A 148 14.33 11.19 4.02
CA ASN A 148 14.77 10.01 4.77
C ASN A 148 14.87 8.77 3.87
N ASP A 149 13.91 8.56 2.98
CA ASP A 149 13.87 7.40 2.07
C ASP A 149 14.79 7.57 0.84
N GLY A 150 15.66 8.57 0.86
CA GLY A 150 16.75 8.74 -0.10
C GLY A 150 16.37 9.52 -1.36
N PHE A 151 15.17 10.09 -1.44
CA PHE A 151 14.80 10.96 -2.56
C PHE A 151 15.32 12.38 -2.33
N PRO A 152 15.78 13.08 -3.38
CA PRO A 152 16.09 14.49 -3.26
C PRO A 152 14.82 15.31 -3.00
N LEU A 153 14.97 16.42 -2.29
CA LEU A 153 13.91 17.42 -2.21
C LEU A 153 13.60 17.96 -3.63
N PRO A 154 12.32 18.22 -3.94
CA PRO A 154 11.93 18.67 -5.26
C PRO A 154 12.39 20.12 -5.53
N GLU A 155 12.76 20.40 -6.78
CA GLU A 155 12.98 21.77 -7.25
C GLU A 155 11.64 22.51 -7.36
N VAL A 156 11.55 23.72 -6.80
CA VAL A 156 10.28 24.48 -6.73
C VAL A 156 10.08 25.35 -7.97
N PHE A 157 8.87 25.31 -8.55
CA PHE A 157 8.43 26.19 -9.64
C PHE A 157 7.07 26.82 -9.28
N ASP A 158 7.04 28.14 -9.11
CA ASP A 158 5.83 28.90 -8.75
C ASP A 158 4.85 29.06 -9.93
N ALA A 159 5.36 29.03 -11.16
CA ALA A 159 4.57 29.04 -12.38
C ALA A 159 5.25 28.15 -13.43
N PHE A 160 4.74 26.93 -13.58
CA PHE A 160 5.24 25.92 -14.51
C PHE A 160 4.31 25.81 -15.72
N ASP A 161 4.86 25.86 -16.92
CA ASP A 161 4.12 25.69 -18.18
C ASP A 161 3.82 24.21 -18.44
N PRO A 162 2.55 23.77 -18.43
CA PRO A 162 2.19 22.37 -18.69
C PRO A 162 2.56 21.87 -20.09
N ASP A 163 2.86 22.76 -21.04
CA ASP A 163 3.33 22.36 -22.38
C ASP A 163 4.70 21.66 -22.31
N LEU A 164 5.51 21.92 -21.27
CA LEU A 164 6.80 21.24 -21.05
C LEU A 164 6.65 19.73 -20.78
N ILE A 165 5.45 19.29 -20.43
CA ILE A 165 5.10 17.88 -20.22
C ILE A 165 4.03 17.41 -21.21
N ASP A 166 3.77 18.17 -22.27
CA ASP A 166 2.70 17.92 -23.24
C ASP A 166 1.35 17.58 -22.58
N ALA A 167 0.97 18.31 -21.51
CA ALA A 167 -0.14 17.93 -20.64
C ALA A 167 -1.47 17.71 -21.36
N ASP A 168 -1.74 18.41 -22.48
CA ASP A 168 -3.00 18.26 -23.22
C ASP A 168 -3.03 17.05 -24.17
N LYS A 169 -1.85 16.49 -24.50
CA LYS A 169 -1.70 15.37 -25.43
C LYS A 169 -1.43 14.04 -24.73
N ARG A 170 -0.93 14.08 -23.50
CA ARG A 170 -0.56 12.90 -22.72
C ARG A 170 -1.68 12.46 -21.79
N VAL A 171 -1.62 11.19 -21.38
CA VAL A 171 -2.43 10.67 -20.29
C VAL A 171 -1.87 11.19 -18.97
N ASN A 172 -2.64 12.00 -18.25
CA ASN A 172 -2.21 12.52 -16.95
C ASN A 172 -2.74 11.64 -15.82
N HIS A 173 -1.85 10.84 -15.23
CA HIS A 173 -2.09 10.12 -14.00
C HIS A 173 -1.96 11.08 -12.81
N VAL A 174 -3.06 11.27 -12.08
CA VAL A 174 -3.09 12.08 -10.85
C VAL A 174 -3.19 11.15 -9.65
N ILE A 175 -2.12 11.11 -8.87
CA ILE A 175 -2.04 10.40 -7.61
C ILE A 175 -2.56 11.35 -6.52
N ALA A 176 -3.84 11.19 -6.15
CA ALA A 176 -4.56 12.09 -5.25
C ALA A 176 -4.24 11.80 -3.77
N LEU A 177 -2.95 11.82 -3.42
CA LEU A 177 -2.41 11.37 -2.14
C LEU A 177 -1.37 12.34 -1.59
N PRO A 178 -1.04 12.25 -0.29
CA PRO A 178 0.08 12.99 0.28
C PRO A 178 1.40 12.72 -0.46
N VAL A 179 2.16 13.78 -0.73
CA VAL A 179 3.35 13.73 -1.60
C VAL A 179 4.50 12.89 -1.03
N GLY A 180 4.50 12.63 0.28
CA GLY A 180 5.48 11.84 1.01
C GLY A 180 5.13 10.37 1.14
N ARG A 181 4.10 9.87 0.45
CA ARG A 181 3.92 8.44 0.22
C ARG A 181 5.02 7.91 -0.70
N THR A 182 6.11 7.44 -0.10
CA THR A 182 7.35 7.10 -0.82
C THR A 182 7.22 5.91 -1.77
N HIS A 183 6.24 5.01 -1.55
CA HIS A 183 5.86 3.97 -2.52
C HIS A 183 5.38 4.57 -3.86
N TYR A 184 4.62 5.67 -3.84
CA TYR A 184 4.27 6.40 -5.07
C TYR A 184 5.44 7.25 -5.60
N SER A 185 6.40 7.64 -4.76
CA SER A 185 7.58 8.38 -5.23
C SER A 185 8.44 7.56 -6.20
N ARG A 186 8.46 6.22 -6.07
CA ARG A 186 9.07 5.35 -7.09
C ARG A 186 8.24 5.28 -8.36
N ALA A 187 6.92 5.14 -8.27
CA ALA A 187 6.05 5.19 -9.46
C ALA A 187 6.23 6.51 -10.24
N LEU A 188 6.20 7.66 -9.55
CA LEU A 188 6.40 8.98 -10.15
C LEU A 188 7.71 9.08 -10.95
N ARG A 189 8.78 8.44 -10.47
CA ARG A 189 10.10 8.44 -11.10
C ARG A 189 10.10 7.71 -12.45
N GLU A 190 9.16 6.79 -12.67
CA GLU A 190 9.04 6.07 -13.94
C GLU A 190 8.41 6.91 -15.06
N ALA A 191 7.81 8.07 -14.74
CA ALA A 191 7.05 8.86 -15.71
C ALA A 191 7.85 9.22 -16.98
N PRO A 192 9.11 9.72 -16.90
CA PRO A 192 9.89 10.01 -18.11
C PRO A 192 10.16 8.77 -18.97
N THR A 193 10.48 7.63 -18.35
CA THR A 193 10.73 6.37 -19.05
C THR A 193 9.46 5.84 -19.70
N LEU A 194 8.34 5.82 -18.98
CA LEU A 194 7.03 5.41 -19.50
C LEU A 194 6.56 6.28 -20.67
N ALA A 195 6.70 7.61 -20.55
CA ALA A 195 6.32 8.53 -21.62
C ALA A 195 7.10 8.26 -22.91
N ARG A 196 8.41 7.99 -22.79
CA ARG A 196 9.27 7.62 -23.92
C ARG A 196 8.82 6.29 -24.54
N GLU A 197 8.66 5.24 -23.73
CA GLU A 197 8.24 3.91 -24.21
C GLU A 197 6.90 3.97 -24.97
N LEU A 198 5.90 4.67 -24.42
CA LEU A 198 4.60 4.82 -25.07
C LEU A 198 4.70 5.61 -26.38
N THR A 199 5.49 6.68 -26.42
CA THR A 199 5.69 7.49 -27.63
C THR A 199 6.40 6.69 -28.73
N GLU A 200 7.39 5.87 -28.37
CA GLU A 200 8.08 4.95 -29.29
C GLU A 200 7.12 3.89 -29.87
N GLN A 201 6.08 3.52 -29.12
CA GLN A 201 4.99 2.65 -29.58
C GLN A 201 3.91 3.40 -30.40
N GLY A 202 4.07 4.69 -30.66
CA GLY A 202 3.08 5.51 -31.37
C GLY A 202 1.84 5.83 -30.55
N ARG A 203 1.89 5.66 -29.23
CA ARG A 203 0.81 5.97 -28.28
C ARG A 203 1.04 7.34 -27.62
N PRO A 204 -0.01 7.97 -27.06
CA PRO A 204 0.17 9.12 -26.19
C PRO A 204 1.10 8.79 -25.02
N GLY A 205 2.07 9.66 -24.74
CA GLY A 205 2.89 9.54 -23.53
C GLY A 205 2.05 9.69 -22.26
N ALA A 206 2.67 9.46 -21.10
CA ALA A 206 2.02 9.57 -19.79
C ALA A 206 2.77 10.54 -18.86
N ASN A 207 2.03 11.29 -18.05
CA ASN A 207 2.56 12.09 -16.95
C ASN A 207 2.05 11.52 -15.63
N LEU A 208 2.88 11.47 -14.59
CA LEU A 208 2.44 11.13 -13.23
C LEU A 208 2.65 12.34 -12.32
N ILE A 209 1.57 12.77 -11.67
CA ILE A 209 1.52 13.95 -10.80
C ILE A 209 0.94 13.53 -9.46
N ILE A 210 1.65 13.77 -8.36
CA ILE A 210 1.13 13.54 -7.00
C ILE A 210 0.71 14.86 -6.36
N THR A 211 -0.50 14.89 -5.82
CA THR A 211 -1.06 16.04 -5.09
C THR A 211 -2.18 15.56 -4.19
N ARG A 212 -2.40 16.20 -3.06
CA ARG A 212 -3.45 15.80 -2.11
C ARG A 212 -4.83 16.37 -2.43
N ARG A 213 -4.96 17.19 -3.48
CA ARG A 213 -6.24 17.77 -3.89
C ARG A 213 -6.37 17.78 -5.40
N VAL A 214 -7.56 17.37 -5.83
CA VAL A 214 -8.06 17.58 -7.19
C VAL A 214 -9.20 18.61 -7.15
N GLU A 215 -9.48 19.22 -8.28
CA GLU A 215 -10.61 20.11 -8.49
C GLU A 215 -11.51 19.53 -9.59
N PHE A 216 -12.76 19.98 -9.62
CA PHE A 216 -13.75 19.56 -10.60
C PHE A 216 -14.19 20.76 -11.43
N THR A 217 -14.18 20.63 -12.76
CA THR A 217 -14.69 21.67 -13.65
C THR A 217 -16.21 21.70 -13.64
N GLU A 218 -16.80 22.84 -13.97
CA GLU A 218 -18.26 23.00 -14.10
C GLU A 218 -18.76 22.63 -15.52
N ASP A 219 -17.98 21.86 -16.29
CA ASP A 219 -18.25 21.60 -17.70
C ASP A 219 -19.52 20.77 -17.92
N LYS A 220 -20.24 21.08 -19.02
CA LYS A 220 -21.35 20.27 -19.54
C LYS A 220 -20.90 19.48 -20.77
N PRO A 221 -21.34 18.23 -20.95
CA PRO A 221 -22.36 17.53 -20.16
C PRO A 221 -21.86 16.93 -18.84
N ARG A 222 -20.54 16.90 -18.57
CA ARG A 222 -19.96 16.25 -17.39
C ARG A 222 -18.72 17.00 -16.88
N ALA A 223 -18.61 17.11 -15.56
CA ALA A 223 -17.45 17.67 -14.88
C ALA A 223 -16.19 16.85 -15.16
N GLN A 224 -15.04 17.53 -15.25
CA GLN A 224 -13.74 16.89 -15.43
C GLN A 224 -12.88 17.13 -14.20
N VAL A 225 -11.98 16.19 -13.90
CA VAL A 225 -11.02 16.34 -12.82
C VAL A 225 -9.78 17.08 -13.33
N VAL A 226 -9.36 18.12 -12.61
CA VAL A 226 -8.17 18.92 -12.91
C VAL A 226 -7.31 19.12 -11.66
N VAL A 227 -6.04 19.47 -11.87
CA VAL A 227 -5.09 19.83 -10.80
C VAL A 227 -4.38 21.12 -11.14
N GLU A 228 -4.18 21.96 -10.12
CA GLU A 228 -3.47 23.25 -10.22
C GLU A 228 -1.96 23.12 -9.96
N GLY A 229 -1.50 21.95 -9.50
CA GLY A 229 -0.10 21.71 -9.18
C GLY A 229 0.11 20.41 -8.42
N GLY A 230 1.37 20.05 -8.23
CA GLY A 230 1.78 18.83 -7.55
C GLY A 230 3.28 18.56 -7.69
N HIS A 231 3.70 17.38 -7.25
CA HIS A 231 5.05 16.89 -7.51
C HIS A 231 5.04 15.94 -8.72
N LEU A 232 6.06 16.04 -9.57
CA LEU A 232 6.22 15.19 -10.77
C LEU A 232 7.71 15.04 -11.11
N TYR A 233 8.03 14.12 -12.01
CA TYR A 233 9.39 13.97 -12.56
C TYR A 233 9.46 14.48 -13.99
N LEU A 234 10.50 15.26 -14.29
CA LEU A 234 10.84 15.70 -15.63
C LEU A 234 12.00 14.88 -16.19
N SER A 235 11.99 14.62 -17.50
CA SER A 235 13.19 14.18 -18.21
C SER A 235 14.29 15.22 -18.10
N ALA A 236 15.55 14.84 -18.36
CA ALA A 236 16.67 15.78 -18.35
C ALA A 236 16.44 16.96 -19.32
N GLU A 237 15.86 16.69 -20.49
CA GLU A 237 15.55 17.69 -21.50
C GLU A 237 14.47 18.68 -21.03
N ALA A 238 13.34 18.17 -20.54
CA ALA A 238 12.25 18.99 -20.02
C ALA A 238 12.70 19.81 -18.80
N TYR A 239 13.57 19.25 -17.95
CA TYR A 239 14.14 19.96 -16.81
C TYR A 239 15.06 21.11 -17.22
N ALA A 240 15.95 20.88 -18.19
CA ALA A 240 16.81 21.96 -18.71
C ALA A 240 15.97 23.10 -19.28
N GLU A 241 14.92 22.76 -20.03
CA GLU A 241 14.03 23.74 -20.62
C GLU A 241 13.23 24.51 -19.55
N ALA A 242 12.72 23.82 -18.53
CA ALA A 242 12.03 24.45 -17.41
C ALA A 242 12.92 25.46 -16.67
N LEU A 243 14.19 25.12 -16.41
CA LEU A 243 15.14 26.02 -15.76
C LEU A 243 15.39 27.29 -16.58
N THR A 244 15.50 27.17 -17.90
CA THR A 244 15.70 28.33 -18.78
C THR A 244 14.44 29.19 -18.87
N ARG A 245 13.27 28.59 -19.09
CA ARG A 245 12.01 29.32 -19.28
C ARG A 245 11.50 29.97 -17.99
N HIS A 246 11.63 29.30 -16.85
CA HIS A 246 10.95 29.70 -15.61
C HIS A 246 11.89 30.17 -14.49
N LYS A 247 13.17 29.77 -14.51
CA LYS A 247 14.17 30.23 -13.51
C LYS A 247 15.24 31.17 -14.09
N GLY A 248 15.16 31.51 -15.38
CA GLY A 248 16.11 32.42 -16.03
C GLY A 248 17.55 31.88 -16.09
N VAL A 249 17.73 30.56 -15.92
CA VAL A 249 19.04 29.92 -15.94
C VAL A 249 19.56 29.86 -17.37
N SER A 250 20.83 30.24 -17.59
CA SER A 250 21.44 30.17 -18.92
C SER A 250 21.38 28.75 -19.49
N ALA A 251 21.23 28.61 -20.81
CA ALA A 251 21.11 27.30 -21.46
C ALA A 251 22.30 26.37 -21.12
N THR A 252 23.52 26.91 -21.00
CA THR A 252 24.71 26.13 -20.61
C THR A 252 24.60 25.60 -19.19
N ALA A 253 24.19 26.45 -18.22
CA ALA A 253 24.02 26.03 -16.83
C ALA A 253 22.84 25.06 -16.67
N ALA A 254 21.74 25.27 -17.40
CA ALA A 254 20.59 24.39 -17.40
C ALA A 254 20.94 22.99 -17.94
N ARG A 255 21.72 22.90 -19.03
CA ARG A 255 22.23 21.62 -19.53
C ARG A 255 23.15 20.91 -18.54
N ALA A 256 24.05 21.65 -17.89
CA ALA A 256 24.93 21.08 -16.86
C ALA A 256 24.12 20.55 -15.66
N ALA A 257 23.11 21.31 -15.21
CA ALA A 257 22.19 20.87 -14.17
C ALA A 257 21.41 19.62 -14.57
N ALA A 258 20.90 19.56 -15.80
CA ALA A 258 20.20 18.40 -16.36
C ALA A 258 21.09 17.15 -16.46
N GLN A 259 22.36 17.30 -16.86
CA GLN A 259 23.32 16.19 -16.90
C GLN A 259 23.65 15.63 -15.50
N ALA A 260 23.55 16.46 -14.46
CA ALA A 260 23.73 16.04 -13.08
C ALA A 260 22.47 15.39 -12.46
N THR A 261 21.35 15.36 -13.19
CA THR A 261 20.13 14.70 -12.70
C THR A 261 20.25 13.18 -12.77
N HIS A 262 19.38 12.50 -12.02
CA HIS A 262 19.27 11.06 -12.11
C HIS A 262 18.83 10.63 -13.53
N ALA A 263 19.24 9.46 -14.00
CA ALA A 263 18.92 8.96 -15.35
C ALA A 263 17.40 8.92 -15.64
N LYS A 264 16.60 8.63 -14.60
CA LYS A 264 15.13 8.68 -14.63
C LYS A 264 14.51 10.08 -14.41
N GLY A 265 15.31 11.13 -14.48
CA GLY A 265 14.84 12.50 -14.38
C GLY A 265 14.91 13.14 -12.99
N ARG A 266 14.30 14.30 -12.87
CA ARG A 266 14.35 15.19 -11.69
C ARG A 266 12.95 15.42 -11.14
N ARG A 267 12.78 15.20 -9.83
CA ARG A 267 11.56 15.56 -9.12
C ARG A 267 11.45 17.08 -8.99
N ILE A 268 10.28 17.62 -9.28
CA ILE A 268 9.94 19.03 -9.09
C ILE A 268 8.64 19.16 -8.29
N ALA A 269 8.44 20.32 -7.67
CA ALA A 269 7.20 20.76 -7.06
C ALA A 269 6.72 21.98 -7.85
N ALA A 270 5.65 21.80 -8.63
CA ALA A 270 5.19 22.79 -9.59
C ALA A 270 3.77 23.25 -9.27
N ARG A 271 3.54 24.56 -9.27
CA ARG A 271 2.22 25.14 -9.53
C ARG A 271 2.10 25.40 -11.01
N PHE A 272 1.05 24.88 -11.63
CA PHE A 272 0.84 25.00 -13.06
C PHE A 272 0.31 26.40 -13.42
N SER A 273 0.75 26.95 -14.55
CA SER A 273 0.25 28.22 -15.07
C SER A 273 -1.20 28.14 -15.56
N ARG A 274 -1.70 26.92 -15.79
CA ARG A 274 -3.07 26.58 -16.11
C ARG A 274 -3.41 25.19 -15.55
N PRO A 275 -4.68 24.89 -15.24
CA PRO A 275 -5.06 23.58 -14.72
C PRO A 275 -4.70 22.45 -15.69
N VAL A 276 -4.27 21.31 -15.15
CA VAL A 276 -3.97 20.09 -15.91
C VAL A 276 -5.10 19.09 -15.70
N ARG A 277 -5.70 18.60 -16.80
CA ARG A 277 -6.77 17.60 -16.76
C ARG A 277 -6.24 16.22 -16.42
N ALA A 278 -6.84 15.58 -15.43
CA ALA A 278 -6.58 14.19 -15.09
C ALA A 278 -7.27 13.24 -16.10
N SER A 279 -6.59 12.13 -16.39
CA SER A 279 -7.11 11.04 -17.23
C SER A 279 -7.26 9.74 -16.46
N VAL A 280 -6.49 9.58 -15.38
CA VAL A 280 -6.54 8.47 -14.42
C VAL A 280 -6.28 9.06 -13.05
N VAL A 281 -7.10 8.73 -12.05
CA VAL A 281 -6.92 9.23 -10.67
C VAL A 281 -6.70 8.06 -9.72
N TYR A 282 -5.65 8.11 -8.90
CA TYR A 282 -5.40 7.18 -7.80
C TYR A 282 -5.93 7.83 -6.53
N PRO A 283 -7.12 7.44 -6.04
CA PRO A 283 -7.74 8.10 -4.91
C PRO A 283 -7.03 7.77 -3.59
N PHE A 284 -7.24 8.62 -2.59
CA PHE A 284 -6.93 8.28 -1.20
C PHE A 284 -8.13 7.64 -0.53
N HIS A 285 -7.91 6.52 0.14
CA HIS A 285 -8.91 5.92 0.99
C HIS A 285 -9.39 6.93 2.07
N GLY A 286 -10.71 7.04 2.23
CA GLY A 286 -11.34 8.01 3.12
C GLY A 286 -11.39 9.45 2.59
N ASP A 287 -10.89 9.71 1.37
CA ASP A 287 -11.07 11.02 0.74
C ASP A 287 -12.55 11.28 0.42
N PRO A 288 -13.12 12.43 0.83
CA PRO A 288 -14.55 12.71 0.62
C PRO A 288 -14.97 12.75 -0.85
N ASP A 289 -14.12 13.22 -1.77
CA ASP A 289 -14.44 13.28 -3.19
C ASP A 289 -14.41 11.89 -3.84
N TYR A 290 -13.52 11.02 -3.35
CA TYR A 290 -13.56 9.60 -3.72
C TYR A 290 -14.80 8.90 -3.14
N ALA A 291 -15.00 8.98 -1.82
CA ALA A 291 -16.06 8.26 -1.11
C ALA A 291 -17.48 8.64 -1.56
N SER A 292 -17.67 9.87 -2.04
CA SER A 292 -18.94 10.33 -2.60
C SER A 292 -19.22 9.86 -4.03
N GLY A 293 -18.23 9.25 -4.71
CA GLY A 293 -18.35 8.77 -6.09
C GLY A 293 -18.14 9.84 -7.15
N LYS A 294 -17.66 11.05 -6.80
CA LYS A 294 -17.46 12.13 -7.79
C LYS A 294 -16.47 11.76 -8.88
N LEU A 295 -15.42 10.99 -8.56
CA LEU A 295 -14.45 10.53 -9.56
C LEU A 295 -15.11 9.60 -10.58
N GLU A 296 -16.00 8.71 -10.13
CA GLU A 296 -16.80 7.83 -10.99
C GLU A 296 -17.86 8.64 -11.77
N ASP A 297 -18.45 9.67 -11.17
CA ASP A 297 -19.38 10.59 -11.84
C ASP A 297 -18.70 11.41 -12.95
N CYS A 298 -17.38 11.60 -12.90
CA CYS A 298 -16.59 12.15 -14.00
C CYS A 298 -16.36 11.13 -15.14
N GLY A 299 -16.70 9.85 -14.94
CA GLY A 299 -16.47 8.78 -15.91
C GLY A 299 -15.00 8.36 -16.03
N LEU A 300 -14.16 8.67 -15.04
CA LEU A 300 -12.76 8.26 -15.03
C LEU A 300 -12.64 6.74 -14.92
N PRO A 301 -11.63 6.12 -15.56
CA PRO A 301 -11.39 4.70 -15.43
C PRO A 301 -10.95 4.35 -14.00
N TYR A 302 -11.33 3.15 -13.56
CA TYR A 302 -10.81 2.54 -12.33
C TYR A 302 -9.27 2.43 -12.43
N SER A 303 -8.56 2.99 -11.44
CA SER A 303 -7.10 2.86 -11.33
C SER A 303 -6.73 1.70 -10.42
N VAL A 304 -6.71 1.96 -9.12
CA VAL A 304 -6.36 1.04 -8.03
C VAL A 304 -7.48 0.90 -7.01
N GLN A 305 -8.45 1.84 -6.94
CA GLN A 305 -9.66 1.71 -6.10
C GLN A 305 -10.94 2.17 -6.86
N SER A 306 -11.98 1.34 -6.87
CA SER A 306 -13.37 1.70 -7.25
C SER A 306 -14.26 1.59 -6.02
N LEU A 307 -15.41 2.24 -6.01
CA LEU A 307 -16.31 2.16 -4.86
C LEU A 307 -16.82 0.73 -4.64
N PHE A 308 -17.13 0.01 -5.73
CA PHE A 308 -17.54 -1.38 -5.65
C PHE A 308 -16.43 -2.26 -5.06
N HIS A 309 -15.21 -2.20 -5.59
CA HIS A 309 -14.10 -3.01 -5.07
C HIS A 309 -13.66 -2.59 -3.67
N THR A 310 -13.86 -1.32 -3.29
CA THR A 310 -13.67 -0.90 -1.89
C THR A 310 -14.69 -1.55 -0.97
N TRP A 311 -15.96 -1.62 -1.38
CA TRP A 311 -17.02 -2.27 -0.62
C TRP A 311 -16.84 -3.80 -0.52
N THR A 312 -16.18 -4.44 -1.49
CA THR A 312 -15.94 -5.89 -1.49
C THR A 312 -14.65 -6.29 -0.79
N THR A 313 -13.53 -5.65 -1.11
CA THR A 313 -12.20 -6.15 -0.70
C THR A 313 -11.67 -5.55 0.61
N TYR A 314 -12.30 -4.52 1.17
CA TYR A 314 -11.88 -3.99 2.48
C TYR A 314 -12.45 -4.76 3.67
N ASP A 315 -13.58 -5.46 3.50
CA ASP A 315 -14.18 -6.28 4.55
C ASP A 315 -13.83 -7.75 4.30
N LYS A 316 -12.88 -8.27 5.08
CA LYS A 316 -12.39 -9.64 4.94
C LYS A 316 -13.50 -10.68 5.11
N ALA A 317 -14.53 -10.39 5.89
CA ALA A 317 -15.66 -11.28 6.11
C ALA A 317 -16.52 -11.51 4.86
N LYS A 318 -16.25 -10.79 3.75
CA LYS A 318 -16.92 -11.00 2.47
C LYS A 318 -16.17 -11.95 1.55
N TYR A 319 -14.94 -12.34 1.87
CA TYR A 319 -14.13 -13.17 0.98
C TYR A 319 -14.78 -14.52 0.66
N PRO A 320 -15.44 -15.22 1.61
CA PRO A 320 -16.16 -16.45 1.30
C PRO A 320 -17.30 -16.27 0.28
N ASP A 321 -17.93 -15.09 0.23
CA ASP A 321 -18.99 -14.77 -0.74
C ASP A 321 -18.40 -14.40 -2.13
N ILE A 322 -17.20 -13.82 -2.15
CA ILE A 322 -16.51 -13.43 -3.39
C ILE A 322 -15.88 -14.64 -4.07
N PHE A 323 -15.30 -15.56 -3.31
CA PHE A 323 -14.52 -16.69 -3.83
C PHE A 323 -15.25 -18.00 -3.51
N GLU A 324 -16.25 -18.33 -4.32
CA GLU A 324 -17.00 -19.56 -4.14
C GLU A 324 -16.19 -20.77 -4.65
N PRO A 325 -16.39 -21.99 -4.12
CA PRO A 325 -15.60 -23.15 -4.51
C PRO A 325 -15.54 -23.43 -6.03
N GLN A 326 -16.58 -23.08 -6.78
CA GLN A 326 -16.60 -23.23 -8.24
C GLN A 326 -15.71 -22.24 -9.00
N ASP A 327 -15.29 -21.14 -8.36
CA ASP A 327 -14.46 -20.11 -8.99
C ASP A 327 -12.98 -20.56 -9.11
N GLY A 328 -12.62 -21.70 -8.51
CA GLY A 328 -11.26 -22.25 -8.58
C GLY A 328 -10.23 -21.48 -7.73
N VAL A 329 -10.71 -20.62 -6.83
CA VAL A 329 -9.88 -19.87 -5.88
C VAL A 329 -9.90 -20.59 -4.54
N ASP A 330 -8.72 -21.01 -4.06
CA ASP A 330 -8.57 -21.57 -2.72
C ASP A 330 -8.36 -20.42 -1.71
N THR A 331 -9.20 -20.37 -0.69
CA THR A 331 -9.10 -19.43 0.43
C THR A 331 -9.03 -20.22 1.75
N PRO A 332 -8.46 -19.66 2.83
CA PRO A 332 -8.52 -20.31 4.13
C PRO A 332 -9.98 -20.58 4.53
N GLN A 333 -10.25 -21.71 5.16
CA GLN A 333 -11.53 -21.90 5.83
C GLN A 333 -11.75 -20.79 6.86
N GLU A 334 -12.94 -20.21 6.87
CA GLU A 334 -13.28 -19.02 7.65
C GLU A 334 -14.66 -19.15 8.29
N ILE A 335 -14.82 -18.57 9.47
CA ILE A 335 -16.11 -18.20 10.06
C ILE A 335 -16.08 -16.74 10.48
N ASP A 336 -17.20 -16.04 10.34
CA ASP A 336 -17.26 -14.60 10.56
C ASP A 336 -18.19 -14.24 11.70
N TRP A 337 -17.68 -13.39 12.61
CA TRP A 337 -18.47 -12.79 13.67
C TRP A 337 -18.73 -11.31 13.35
N LEU A 338 -19.98 -10.97 13.07
CA LEU A 338 -20.34 -9.62 12.60
C LEU A 338 -20.59 -8.66 13.78
N ALA A 339 -20.25 -7.38 13.61
CA ALA A 339 -20.50 -6.36 14.62
C ALA A 339 -22.00 -6.22 14.97
N VAL A 340 -22.87 -6.52 14.02
CA VAL A 340 -24.33 -6.55 14.24
C VAL A 340 -24.75 -7.64 15.22
N ASP A 341 -24.04 -8.78 15.27
CA ASP A 341 -24.37 -9.87 16.20
C ASP A 341 -23.99 -9.50 17.63
N THR A 342 -22.86 -8.82 17.83
CA THR A 342 -22.52 -8.18 19.12
C THR A 342 -23.59 -7.17 19.54
N SER A 343 -24.05 -6.34 18.60
CA SER A 343 -25.08 -5.32 18.87
C SER A 343 -26.46 -5.93 19.20
N ARG A 344 -26.75 -7.13 18.69
CA ARG A 344 -27.99 -7.87 18.96
C ARG A 344 -27.97 -8.61 20.29
N ALA A 345 -26.79 -8.89 20.84
CA ALA A 345 -26.67 -9.55 22.13
C ALA A 345 -27.19 -8.65 23.27
N PRO A 346 -27.97 -9.18 24.22
CA PRO A 346 -28.54 -8.39 25.31
C PRO A 346 -27.50 -7.89 26.31
N ASP A 347 -26.39 -8.63 26.45
CA ASP A 347 -25.28 -8.32 27.35
C ASP A 347 -23.99 -8.99 26.85
N GLU A 348 -22.86 -8.55 27.41
CA GLU A 348 -21.52 -9.06 27.10
C GLU A 348 -21.39 -10.57 27.34
N VAL A 349 -22.00 -11.09 28.41
CA VAL A 349 -21.93 -12.52 28.75
C VAL A 349 -22.59 -13.36 27.67
N THR A 350 -23.72 -12.89 27.14
CA THR A 350 -24.45 -13.55 26.05
C THR A 350 -23.68 -13.47 24.74
N ALA A 351 -23.10 -12.30 24.41
CA ALA A 351 -22.26 -12.14 23.23
C ALA A 351 -21.07 -13.11 23.25
N ARG A 352 -20.35 -13.17 24.38
CA ARG A 352 -19.22 -14.09 24.56
C ARG A 352 -19.63 -15.55 24.42
N ARG A 353 -20.77 -15.95 25.01
CA ARG A 353 -21.30 -17.31 24.86
C ARG A 353 -21.61 -17.64 23.39
N TRP A 354 -22.23 -16.71 22.66
CA TRP A 354 -22.51 -16.89 21.23
C TRP A 354 -21.25 -17.00 20.38
N ILE A 355 -20.20 -16.23 20.69
CA ILE A 355 -18.89 -16.36 20.05
C ILE A 355 -18.28 -17.75 20.33
N THR A 356 -18.42 -18.27 21.55
CA THR A 356 -17.87 -19.58 21.92
C THR A 356 -18.62 -20.73 21.26
N ASP A 357 -19.94 -20.76 21.44
CA ASP A 357 -20.79 -21.94 21.21
C ASP A 357 -21.67 -21.84 19.95
N GLY A 358 -21.70 -20.68 19.30
CA GLY A 358 -22.49 -20.44 18.09
C GLY A 358 -23.89 -19.88 18.34
N ILE A 359 -24.61 -19.62 17.24
CA ILE A 359 -26.00 -19.17 17.19
C ILE A 359 -26.77 -20.01 16.16
N ASP A 360 -27.93 -20.54 16.54
CA ASP A 360 -28.78 -21.33 15.65
C ASP A 360 -29.07 -20.60 14.32
N GLY A 361 -28.75 -21.25 13.20
CA GLY A 361 -28.99 -20.72 11.85
C GLY A 361 -28.08 -19.57 11.43
N GLY A 362 -26.96 -19.34 12.12
CA GLY A 362 -25.96 -18.33 11.79
C GLY A 362 -24.54 -18.83 12.05
N TYR A 363 -23.82 -18.13 12.92
CA TYR A 363 -22.42 -18.39 13.25
C TYR A 363 -22.21 -19.74 13.98
N THR A 364 -21.29 -20.56 13.48
CA THR A 364 -21.04 -21.94 13.96
C THR A 364 -20.45 -22.03 15.37
N GLY A 365 -19.74 -21.00 15.84
CA GLY A 365 -19.06 -21.02 17.13
C GLY A 365 -17.57 -21.36 17.04
N LEU A 366 -16.76 -20.63 17.82
CA LEU A 366 -15.30 -20.81 17.83
C LEU A 366 -14.89 -22.21 18.31
N ARG A 367 -15.65 -22.80 19.25
CA ARG A 367 -15.34 -24.13 19.80
C ARG A 367 -15.48 -25.24 18.76
N GLU A 368 -16.52 -25.18 17.93
CA GLU A 368 -16.72 -26.16 16.85
C GLU A 368 -15.64 -26.01 15.79
N PHE A 369 -15.33 -24.78 15.39
CA PHE A 369 -14.25 -24.50 14.45
C PHE A 369 -12.88 -24.95 14.96
N ALA A 370 -12.60 -24.74 16.25
CA ALA A 370 -11.40 -25.24 16.92
C ALA A 370 -11.36 -26.78 16.98
N GLY A 371 -12.51 -27.46 16.87
CA GLY A 371 -12.63 -28.90 16.71
C GLY A 371 -12.06 -29.43 15.39
N VAL A 372 -11.99 -28.58 14.36
CA VAL A 372 -11.36 -28.88 13.06
C VAL A 372 -9.96 -28.28 13.00
N HIS A 373 -9.83 -27.01 13.38
CA HIS A 373 -8.61 -26.22 13.21
C HIS A 373 -7.88 -25.99 14.53
N ARG A 374 -6.69 -26.58 14.66
CA ARG A 374 -5.86 -26.47 15.87
C ARG A 374 -5.40 -25.04 16.15
N LEU A 375 -5.03 -24.32 15.10
CA LEU A 375 -4.45 -22.98 15.14
C LEU A 375 -5.31 -22.08 14.27
N VAL A 376 -5.83 -21.01 14.86
CA VAL A 376 -6.73 -20.07 14.20
C VAL A 376 -6.13 -18.67 14.18
N MET A 377 -6.39 -17.92 13.13
CA MET A 377 -6.03 -16.51 12.99
C MET A 377 -7.30 -15.68 13.11
N ILE A 378 -7.32 -14.76 14.08
CA ILE A 378 -8.44 -13.84 14.29
C ILE A 378 -8.01 -12.47 13.79
N LYS A 379 -8.81 -11.85 12.93
CA LYS A 379 -8.51 -10.59 12.25
C LYS A 379 -9.68 -9.60 12.38
N ASP A 380 -9.37 -8.35 12.64
CA ASP A 380 -10.27 -7.24 12.32
C ASP A 380 -10.50 -7.20 10.81
N ALA A 381 -11.76 -7.33 10.39
CA ALA A 381 -12.09 -7.48 8.99
C ALA A 381 -11.87 -6.19 8.19
N ALA A 382 -11.91 -5.02 8.85
CA ALA A 382 -11.79 -3.69 8.22
C ALA A 382 -10.38 -3.09 8.31
N GLU A 383 -9.43 -3.74 9.00
CA GLU A 383 -8.05 -3.27 9.12
C GLU A 383 -7.06 -4.07 8.26
N SER A 384 -5.95 -3.42 7.90
CA SER A 384 -4.85 -4.01 7.13
C SER A 384 -3.50 -3.91 7.88
N GLY A 385 -2.50 -4.64 7.41
CA GLY A 385 -1.14 -4.62 7.99
C GLY A 385 -0.99 -5.41 9.30
N GLY A 386 -1.95 -6.28 9.62
CA GLY A 386 -1.94 -7.12 10.82
C GLY A 386 -2.23 -6.38 12.13
N ARG A 387 -2.67 -5.12 12.06
CA ARG A 387 -3.25 -4.44 13.23
C ARG A 387 -4.51 -5.20 13.66
N ASN A 388 -4.72 -5.33 14.97
CA ASN A 388 -5.80 -6.13 15.55
C ASN A 388 -5.94 -7.54 14.94
N ALA A 389 -4.80 -8.22 14.73
CA ALA A 389 -4.77 -9.62 14.31
C ALA A 389 -3.86 -10.45 15.24
N ARG A 390 -4.33 -11.63 15.65
CA ARG A 390 -3.61 -12.54 16.54
C ARG A 390 -3.92 -14.00 16.21
N ALA A 391 -2.88 -14.84 16.27
CA ALA A 391 -3.01 -16.29 16.15
C ALA A 391 -3.20 -16.93 17.53
N PHE A 392 -4.10 -17.90 17.62
CA PHE A 392 -4.42 -18.64 18.84
C PHE A 392 -4.25 -20.14 18.62
N VAL A 393 -3.42 -20.76 19.45
CA VAL A 393 -3.24 -22.21 19.47
C VAL A 393 -4.29 -22.79 20.40
N LEU A 394 -5.40 -23.28 19.85
CA LEU A 394 -6.53 -23.78 20.62
C LEU A 394 -6.41 -25.27 20.97
N ARG A 395 -5.53 -26.01 20.27
CA ARG A 395 -5.17 -27.40 20.63
C ARG A 395 -3.67 -27.65 20.50
N THR A 396 -3.15 -28.64 21.22
CA THR A 396 -1.77 -29.11 21.05
C THR A 396 -1.67 -30.09 19.87
N VAL A 397 -0.47 -30.24 19.29
CA VAL A 397 -0.23 -31.16 18.16
C VAL A 397 -0.56 -32.60 18.58
N GLY A 398 -1.39 -33.29 17.80
CA GLY A 398 -1.84 -34.66 18.08
C GLY A 398 -2.90 -34.79 19.18
N SER A 399 -3.38 -33.68 19.76
CA SER A 399 -4.46 -33.68 20.76
C SER A 399 -5.80 -33.29 20.14
N SER A 400 -6.87 -33.97 20.57
CA SER A 400 -8.26 -33.59 20.24
C SER A 400 -8.88 -32.59 21.24
N THR A 401 -8.23 -32.36 22.39
CA THR A 401 -8.78 -31.53 23.48
C THR A 401 -8.46 -30.05 23.26
N ILE A 402 -9.46 -29.20 23.45
CA ILE A 402 -9.35 -27.73 23.38
C ILE A 402 -8.76 -27.18 24.69
N ASP A 403 -7.84 -26.23 24.55
CA ASP A 403 -7.33 -25.41 25.64
C ASP A 403 -8.35 -24.31 25.99
N GLU A 404 -9.01 -24.47 27.14
CA GLU A 404 -10.08 -23.56 27.58
C GLU A 404 -9.57 -22.15 27.90
N GLU A 405 -8.32 -21.99 28.36
CA GLU A 405 -7.73 -20.67 28.66
C GLU A 405 -7.45 -19.94 27.34
N ALA A 406 -6.84 -20.62 26.36
CA ALA A 406 -6.61 -20.06 25.04
C ALA A 406 -7.92 -19.72 24.30
N LEU A 407 -8.97 -20.53 24.50
CA LEU A 407 -10.30 -20.26 23.95
C LEU A 407 -10.92 -19.02 24.58
N GLU A 408 -10.84 -18.84 25.90
CA GLU A 408 -11.35 -17.66 26.58
C GLU A 408 -10.64 -16.38 26.12
N GLU A 409 -9.31 -16.41 25.98
CA GLU A 409 -8.54 -15.29 25.43
C GLU A 409 -8.96 -14.94 23.99
N ALA A 410 -9.20 -15.96 23.16
CA ALA A 410 -9.64 -15.77 21.78
C ALA A 410 -11.03 -15.12 21.72
N VAL A 411 -11.97 -15.57 22.56
CA VAL A 411 -13.33 -15.01 22.68
C VAL A 411 -13.27 -13.55 23.14
N ASP A 412 -12.42 -13.22 24.11
CA ASP A 412 -12.23 -11.83 24.55
C ASP A 412 -11.73 -10.95 23.41
N PHE A 413 -10.73 -11.43 22.68
CA PHE A 413 -10.19 -10.71 21.54
C PHE A 413 -11.26 -10.45 20.46
N ILE A 414 -12.04 -11.48 20.07
CA ILE A 414 -13.15 -11.33 19.12
C ILE A 414 -14.15 -10.30 19.63
N TYR A 415 -14.58 -10.40 20.89
CA TYR A 415 -15.55 -9.47 21.46
C TYR A 415 -15.06 -8.02 21.37
N GLN A 416 -13.81 -7.73 21.79
CA GLN A 416 -13.27 -6.37 21.76
C GLN A 416 -13.23 -5.77 20.35
N VAL A 417 -12.84 -6.54 19.34
CA VAL A 417 -12.84 -6.07 17.94
C VAL A 417 -14.27 -5.87 17.44
N SER A 418 -15.17 -6.80 17.77
CA SER A 418 -16.57 -6.81 17.34
C SER A 418 -17.42 -5.64 17.85
N LEU A 419 -16.93 -4.90 18.85
CA LEU A 419 -17.58 -3.68 19.31
C LEU A 419 -17.60 -2.58 18.24
N ARG A 420 -16.78 -2.70 17.19
CA ARG A 420 -16.70 -1.72 16.11
C ARG A 420 -16.73 -2.31 14.71
N HIS A 421 -16.06 -3.44 14.47
CA HIS A 421 -15.89 -4.01 13.13
C HIS A 421 -16.27 -5.49 13.09
N ASN A 422 -16.47 -6.04 11.90
CA ASN A 422 -16.60 -7.49 11.72
C ASN A 422 -15.27 -8.19 12.06
N VAL A 423 -15.34 -9.46 12.44
CA VAL A 423 -14.19 -10.28 12.82
C VAL A 423 -14.15 -11.53 11.96
N ALA A 424 -13.08 -11.66 11.18
CA ALA A 424 -12.79 -12.85 10.38
C ALA A 424 -11.92 -13.83 11.17
N ILE A 425 -12.37 -15.09 11.27
CA ILE A 425 -11.69 -16.16 12.02
C ILE A 425 -11.32 -17.27 11.04
N GLN A 426 -10.03 -17.38 10.74
CA GLN A 426 -9.52 -18.25 9.69
C GLN A 426 -8.69 -19.41 10.25
N GLU A 427 -8.65 -20.52 9.51
CA GLU A 427 -7.60 -21.53 9.69
C GLU A 427 -6.22 -20.90 9.47
N VAL A 428 -5.20 -21.40 10.19
CA VAL A 428 -3.81 -21.01 9.92
C VAL A 428 -3.15 -22.02 9.00
N ILE A 429 -2.85 -21.55 7.79
CA ILE A 429 -2.01 -22.25 6.83
C ILE A 429 -0.56 -21.80 7.06
N VAL A 430 0.33 -22.76 7.25
CA VAL A 430 1.77 -22.48 7.42
C VAL A 430 2.44 -22.58 6.07
N SER A 431 2.95 -21.45 5.58
CA SER A 431 3.77 -21.36 4.36
C SER A 431 5.16 -20.90 4.76
N SER A 432 6.21 -21.51 4.19
CA SER A 432 7.60 -21.28 4.58
C SER A 432 8.53 -21.26 3.36
N PRO A 433 9.56 -20.38 3.32
CA PRO A 433 10.60 -20.48 2.30
C PRO A 433 11.38 -21.80 2.39
N GLU A 434 11.38 -22.49 3.55
CA GLU A 434 12.04 -23.81 3.67
C GLU A 434 11.41 -24.89 2.78
N TYR A 435 10.20 -24.66 2.23
CA TYR A 435 9.52 -25.65 1.39
C TYR A 435 10.02 -25.64 -0.05
N TRP A 436 10.40 -24.48 -0.57
CA TRP A 436 10.65 -24.31 -2.00
C TRP A 436 11.99 -23.65 -2.33
N ALA A 437 12.63 -22.98 -1.36
CA ALA A 437 13.78 -22.14 -1.64
C ALA A 437 15.08 -22.92 -1.72
N THR A 438 16.00 -22.43 -2.55
CA THR A 438 17.37 -22.97 -2.58
C THR A 438 18.10 -22.67 -1.27
N PRO A 439 19.10 -23.49 -0.89
CA PRO A 439 19.96 -23.18 0.27
C PRO A 439 20.59 -21.79 0.20
N ALA A 440 21.01 -21.35 -1.00
CA ALA A 440 21.61 -20.04 -1.22
C ALA A 440 20.64 -18.88 -0.92
N PHE A 441 19.34 -19.03 -1.25
CA PHE A 441 18.33 -18.05 -0.89
C PHE A 441 18.12 -17.98 0.62
N LEU A 442 18.06 -19.14 1.30
CA LEU A 442 17.86 -19.20 2.74
C LEU A 442 19.04 -18.57 3.51
N ASP A 443 20.27 -18.77 3.03
CA ASP A 443 21.47 -18.13 3.60
C ASP A 443 21.46 -16.60 3.39
N ASP A 444 21.02 -16.14 2.22
CA ASP A 444 20.84 -14.70 1.98
C ASP A 444 19.74 -14.12 2.89
N PHE A 445 18.62 -14.81 3.03
CA PHE A 445 17.54 -14.42 3.95
C PHE A 445 18.04 -14.30 5.39
N VAL A 446 18.79 -15.28 5.91
CA VAL A 446 19.39 -15.23 7.26
C VAL A 446 20.28 -14.00 7.41
N ARG A 447 21.15 -13.76 6.43
CA ARG A 447 22.05 -12.60 6.42
C ARG A 447 21.27 -11.29 6.41
N ARG A 448 20.22 -11.20 5.60
CA ARG A 448 19.37 -10.01 5.50
C ARG A 448 18.57 -9.77 6.78
N GLN A 449 18.07 -10.81 7.45
CA GLN A 449 17.45 -10.67 8.78
C GLN A 449 18.40 -10.06 9.82
N ILE A 450 19.68 -10.44 9.77
CA ILE A 450 20.70 -9.87 10.67
C ILE A 450 21.00 -8.41 10.30
N ILE A 451 21.22 -8.11 9.01
CA ILE A 451 21.63 -6.79 8.54
C ILE A 451 20.49 -5.77 8.59
N GLU A 452 19.31 -6.15 8.13
CA GLU A 452 18.15 -5.25 8.00
C GLU A 452 17.40 -5.10 9.32
N TRP A 453 17.32 -6.16 10.12
CA TRP A 453 16.46 -6.21 11.32
C TRP A 453 17.22 -6.42 12.63
N GLY A 454 18.53 -6.64 12.60
CA GLY A 454 19.30 -6.99 13.79
C GLY A 454 18.84 -8.30 14.44
N SER A 455 18.16 -9.16 13.67
CA SER A 455 17.48 -10.36 14.17
C SER A 455 18.24 -11.61 13.77
N ALA A 456 18.73 -12.37 14.74
CA ALA A 456 19.36 -13.66 14.50
C ALA A 456 18.33 -14.72 14.08
N VAL A 457 18.71 -15.56 13.12
CA VAL A 457 17.92 -16.72 12.67
C VAL A 457 18.76 -17.97 12.90
N GLU A 458 18.22 -18.89 13.69
CA GLU A 458 18.85 -20.18 13.98
C GLU A 458 18.22 -21.28 13.11
N ARG A 459 18.97 -21.84 12.16
CA ARG A 459 18.48 -22.90 11.25
C ARG A 459 19.04 -24.28 11.58
N ASP A 460 20.22 -24.34 12.19
CA ASP A 460 21.00 -25.57 12.32
C ASP A 460 20.88 -26.19 13.72
N ARG A 461 20.65 -25.35 14.74
CA ARG A 461 20.51 -25.79 16.13
C ARG A 461 19.05 -25.80 16.58
N ARG A 462 18.68 -26.80 17.40
CA ARG A 462 17.36 -26.83 18.06
C ARG A 462 17.34 -25.97 19.34
N PRO A 463 16.25 -25.21 19.59
CA PRO A 463 15.09 -25.02 18.72
C PRO A 463 15.40 -24.14 17.52
N LYS A 464 14.93 -24.54 16.32
CA LYS A 464 15.05 -23.73 15.11
C LYS A 464 14.17 -22.48 15.23
N SER A 465 14.60 -21.39 14.60
CA SER A 465 13.75 -20.22 14.39
C SER A 465 12.65 -20.57 13.38
N PRO A 466 11.37 -20.34 13.69
CA PRO A 466 10.30 -20.55 12.71
C PRO A 466 10.42 -19.53 11.59
N LEU A 467 10.26 -19.99 10.34
CA LEU A 467 10.31 -19.16 9.15
C LEU A 467 8.97 -19.26 8.42
N TYR A 468 8.39 -18.11 8.08
CA TYR A 468 7.14 -17.99 7.37
C TYR A 468 7.35 -17.17 6.09
N GLY A 469 6.58 -17.51 5.05
CA GLY A 469 6.64 -16.83 3.76
C GLY A 469 5.25 -16.64 3.18
N SER A 470 5.01 -15.47 2.59
CA SER A 470 3.87 -15.23 1.69
C SER A 470 4.38 -14.77 0.33
N HIS A 471 3.54 -14.91 -0.68
CA HIS A 471 3.82 -14.47 -2.04
C HIS A 471 2.84 -13.38 -2.41
N ARG A 472 3.30 -12.37 -3.15
CA ARG A 472 2.42 -11.37 -3.73
C ARG A 472 2.63 -11.33 -5.23
N VAL A 473 1.53 -11.26 -5.97
CA VAL A 473 1.53 -10.99 -7.40
C VAL A 473 0.59 -9.82 -7.65
N ILE A 474 1.03 -8.88 -8.48
CA ILE A 474 0.21 -7.75 -8.90
C ILE A 474 -0.32 -8.04 -10.28
N VAL A 475 -1.64 -7.95 -10.45
CA VAL A 475 -2.32 -8.23 -11.70
C VAL A 475 -2.97 -6.94 -12.22
N SER A 476 -2.75 -6.64 -13.49
CA SER A 476 -3.39 -5.52 -14.19
C SER A 476 -3.88 -5.92 -15.58
N THR A 477 -4.68 -5.07 -16.21
CA THR A 477 -5.10 -5.27 -17.61
C THR A 477 -5.31 -3.95 -18.33
N ASP A 478 -4.92 -3.91 -19.60
CA ASP A 478 -5.17 -2.78 -20.49
C ASP A 478 -6.53 -2.88 -21.21
N ASP A 479 -7.11 -4.09 -21.28
CA ASP A 479 -8.43 -4.38 -21.84
C ASP A 479 -9.23 -5.35 -20.93
N PRO A 480 -9.95 -4.83 -19.93
CA PRO A 480 -10.73 -5.64 -19.00
C PRO A 480 -11.95 -6.34 -19.65
N LEU A 481 -12.28 -6.02 -20.90
CA LEU A 481 -13.41 -6.63 -21.62
C LEU A 481 -12.95 -7.69 -22.65
N ALA A 482 -11.65 -7.86 -22.86
CA ALA A 482 -11.11 -8.82 -23.81
C ALA A 482 -11.53 -10.25 -23.43
N ASP A 483 -11.97 -11.06 -24.40
CA ASP A 483 -12.25 -12.49 -24.21
C ASP A 483 -10.96 -13.31 -24.45
N ASP A 484 -9.91 -12.98 -23.70
CA ASP A 484 -8.59 -13.60 -23.77
C ASP A 484 -8.11 -13.97 -22.35
N PRO A 485 -7.82 -15.25 -22.05
CA PRO A 485 -7.26 -15.67 -20.77
C PRO A 485 -5.93 -14.97 -20.41
N GLU A 486 -5.20 -14.47 -21.40
CA GLU A 486 -3.93 -13.76 -21.22
C GLU A 486 -4.11 -12.25 -20.98
N ARG A 487 -5.35 -11.72 -20.95
CA ARG A 487 -5.64 -10.29 -20.69
C ARG A 487 -5.12 -9.78 -19.34
N TRP A 488 -4.89 -10.71 -18.41
CA TRP A 488 -4.36 -10.43 -17.08
C TRP A 488 -2.83 -10.43 -17.11
N HIS A 489 -2.24 -9.24 -17.08
CA HIS A 489 -0.81 -9.05 -17.01
C HIS A 489 -0.32 -9.16 -15.57
N LEU A 490 0.60 -10.11 -15.32
CA LEU A 490 1.16 -10.35 -14.00
C LEU A 490 2.50 -9.62 -13.86
N SER A 491 2.68 -8.96 -12.73
CA SER A 491 3.87 -8.19 -12.37
C SER A 491 4.19 -8.36 -10.88
N HIS A 492 5.33 -7.81 -10.45
CA HIS A 492 5.77 -7.76 -9.06
C HIS A 492 5.68 -9.11 -8.37
N TRP A 493 6.34 -10.13 -8.94
CA TRP A 493 6.54 -11.42 -8.28
C TRP A 493 7.34 -11.21 -7.00
N ILE A 494 6.67 -11.23 -5.86
CA ILE A 494 7.25 -10.92 -4.55
C ILE A 494 7.15 -12.15 -3.66
N THR A 495 8.20 -12.38 -2.88
CA THR A 495 8.15 -13.23 -1.69
C THR A 495 8.48 -12.39 -0.46
N LEU A 496 7.66 -12.50 0.58
CA LEU A 496 7.83 -11.79 1.85
C LEU A 496 8.06 -12.80 2.96
N ASN A 497 9.27 -12.81 3.51
CA ASN A 497 9.72 -13.83 4.45
C ASN A 497 9.98 -13.23 5.83
N SER A 498 9.57 -13.91 6.90
CA SER A 498 9.68 -13.41 8.27
C SER A 498 9.83 -14.53 9.30
N LYS A 499 10.24 -14.17 10.52
CA LYS A 499 10.15 -15.04 11.70
C LYS A 499 8.76 -15.04 12.34
N GLN A 500 7.89 -14.12 11.93
CA GLN A 500 6.52 -14.00 12.42
C GLN A 500 5.54 -14.55 11.39
N LEU A 501 4.48 -15.19 11.88
CA LEU A 501 3.42 -15.76 11.02
C LEU A 501 2.74 -14.68 10.16
N ILE A 502 2.50 -13.50 10.73
CA ILE A 502 2.00 -12.34 9.97
C ILE A 502 3.20 -11.68 9.28
N THR A 503 3.44 -12.08 8.03
CA THR A 503 4.52 -11.53 7.21
C THR A 503 4.20 -10.08 6.82
N ASN A 504 4.93 -9.11 7.35
CA ASN A 504 4.82 -7.69 6.98
C ASN A 504 6.21 -7.04 7.03
N VAL A 505 6.55 -6.20 6.05
CA VAL A 505 7.82 -5.45 6.04
C VAL A 505 7.97 -4.66 7.34
N GLY A 506 6.96 -3.92 7.79
CA GLY A 506 6.99 -3.16 9.04
C GLY A 506 7.06 -4.00 10.33
N ARG A 507 7.02 -5.33 10.24
CA ARG A 507 7.10 -6.27 11.36
C ARG A 507 8.29 -7.23 11.27
N GLY A 508 9.35 -6.83 10.58
CA GLY A 508 10.54 -7.66 10.43
C GLY A 508 10.52 -8.60 9.23
N GLY A 509 9.63 -8.37 8.26
CA GLY A 509 9.59 -9.11 7.00
C GLY A 509 10.65 -8.62 6.02
N CYS A 510 11.40 -9.55 5.42
CA CYS A 510 12.29 -9.28 4.29
C CYS A 510 11.54 -9.51 2.98
N LEU A 511 11.38 -8.43 2.22
CA LEU A 511 10.84 -8.49 0.85
C LEU A 511 11.96 -8.87 -0.13
N GLU A 512 11.66 -9.79 -1.05
CA GLU A 512 12.51 -10.14 -2.19
C GLU A 512 11.67 -10.36 -3.46
N GLN A 513 12.27 -10.21 -4.63
CA GLN A 513 11.66 -10.68 -5.88
C GLN A 513 11.64 -12.20 -5.93
N PHE A 514 10.48 -12.78 -6.19
CA PHE A 514 10.31 -14.21 -6.40
C PHE A 514 10.79 -14.57 -7.80
N LEU A 515 12.02 -15.08 -7.90
CA LEU A 515 12.72 -15.37 -9.16
C LEU A 515 13.09 -16.85 -9.24
N PRO A 516 13.14 -17.46 -10.44
CA PRO A 516 13.46 -18.88 -10.61
C PRO A 516 14.75 -19.30 -9.90
N ARG A 517 15.80 -18.48 -9.92
CA ARG A 517 17.08 -18.78 -9.25
C ARG A 517 16.99 -18.98 -7.72
N TYR A 518 15.90 -18.56 -7.09
CA TYR A 518 15.69 -18.69 -5.65
C TYR A 518 14.91 -19.94 -5.26
N ILE A 519 14.33 -20.63 -6.23
CA ILE A 519 13.49 -21.81 -6.03
C ILE A 519 14.32 -23.05 -6.36
N GLU A 520 14.07 -24.18 -5.70
CA GLU A 520 14.63 -25.46 -6.12
C GLU A 520 14.14 -25.83 -7.53
N PRO A 521 15.02 -26.24 -8.46
CA PRO A 521 14.66 -26.46 -9.88
C PRO A 521 13.43 -27.34 -10.12
N ARG A 522 13.24 -28.37 -9.30
CA ARG A 522 12.10 -29.31 -9.37
C ARG A 522 10.74 -28.66 -9.09
N HIS A 523 10.71 -27.46 -8.50
CA HIS A 523 9.48 -26.77 -8.11
C HIS A 523 9.18 -25.52 -8.96
N HIS A 524 10.08 -25.10 -9.86
CA HIS A 524 9.97 -23.84 -10.61
C HIS A 524 8.65 -23.72 -11.38
N GLU A 525 8.41 -24.67 -12.29
CA GLU A 525 7.28 -24.61 -13.22
C GLU A 525 5.95 -24.72 -12.49
N ALA A 526 5.86 -25.65 -11.52
CA ALA A 526 4.64 -25.86 -10.73
C ALA A 526 4.26 -24.61 -9.92
N LEU A 527 5.22 -23.96 -9.26
CA LEU A 527 4.93 -22.77 -8.45
C LEU A 527 4.52 -21.56 -9.27
N PHE A 528 5.23 -21.26 -10.36
CA PHE A 528 4.87 -20.13 -11.22
C PHE A 528 3.55 -20.34 -11.98
N THR A 529 3.27 -21.58 -12.39
CA THR A 529 2.00 -21.93 -13.03
C THR A 529 0.86 -21.85 -12.02
N GLY A 530 1.00 -22.45 -10.85
CA GLY A 530 -0.02 -22.41 -9.79
C GLY A 530 -0.33 -20.98 -9.32
N LEU A 531 0.68 -20.14 -9.10
CA LEU A 531 0.47 -18.72 -8.76
C LEU A 531 -0.22 -17.95 -9.89
N ARG A 532 0.12 -18.22 -11.15
CA ARG A 532 -0.51 -17.56 -12.31
C ARG A 532 -1.98 -17.94 -12.43
N ASP A 533 -2.28 -19.23 -12.31
CA ASP A 533 -3.63 -19.75 -12.45
C ASP A 533 -4.51 -19.26 -11.29
N ALA A 534 -4.00 -19.28 -10.05
CA ALA A 534 -4.69 -18.73 -8.88
C ALA A 534 -4.92 -17.21 -9.00
N ALA A 535 -3.96 -16.46 -9.56
CA ALA A 535 -4.11 -15.04 -9.82
C ALA A 535 -5.21 -14.74 -10.85
N ARG A 536 -5.26 -15.52 -11.93
CA ARG A 536 -6.31 -15.37 -12.96
C ARG A 536 -7.68 -15.75 -12.41
N ALA A 537 -7.79 -16.87 -11.71
CA ALA A 537 -9.04 -17.30 -11.08
C ALA A 537 -9.59 -16.22 -10.14
N ALA A 538 -8.73 -15.59 -9.31
CA ALA A 538 -9.13 -14.51 -8.42
C ALA A 538 -9.63 -13.26 -9.18
N MET A 539 -8.98 -12.88 -10.29
CA MET A 539 -9.45 -11.77 -11.12
C MET A 539 -10.81 -12.08 -11.77
N GLU A 540 -11.01 -13.29 -12.29
CA GLU A 540 -12.27 -13.71 -12.89
C GLU A 540 -13.41 -13.78 -11.86
N ALA A 541 -13.15 -14.31 -10.67
CA ALA A 541 -14.12 -14.35 -9.58
C ALA A 541 -14.61 -12.94 -9.20
N LEU A 542 -13.67 -12.00 -9.05
CA LEU A 542 -14.00 -10.59 -8.75
C LEU A 542 -14.71 -9.89 -9.92
N ALA A 543 -14.33 -10.19 -11.17
CA ALA A 543 -15.02 -9.69 -12.36
C ALA A 543 -16.48 -10.15 -12.44
N ALA A 544 -16.76 -11.38 -12.01
CA ALA A 544 -18.12 -11.94 -12.00
C ALA A 544 -18.96 -11.47 -10.79
N TYR A 545 -18.32 -10.98 -9.73
CA TYR A 545 -18.97 -10.70 -8.45
C TYR A 545 -20.05 -9.62 -8.53
N GLU A 546 -19.88 -8.61 -9.39
CA GLU A 546 -20.91 -7.58 -9.63
C GLU A 546 -22.25 -8.20 -10.03
N VAL A 547 -22.25 -9.24 -10.87
CA VAL A 547 -23.47 -9.91 -11.32
C VAL A 547 -24.21 -10.56 -10.15
N ARG A 548 -23.47 -11.06 -9.16
CA ARG A 548 -24.03 -11.73 -7.97
C ARG A 548 -24.53 -10.72 -6.93
N GLN A 549 -23.81 -9.61 -6.72
CA GLN A 549 -23.98 -8.76 -5.55
C GLN A 549 -24.23 -7.27 -5.85
N GLY A 550 -24.35 -6.88 -7.12
CA GLY A 550 -24.64 -5.49 -7.49
C GLY A 550 -25.94 -4.94 -6.88
N HIS A 551 -26.97 -5.78 -6.73
CA HIS A 551 -28.21 -5.39 -6.05
C HIS A 551 -28.04 -5.16 -4.55
N THR A 552 -27.22 -5.97 -3.88
CA THR A 552 -26.88 -5.80 -2.46
C THR A 552 -26.08 -4.52 -2.26
N TYR A 553 -25.10 -4.26 -3.13
CA TYR A 553 -24.35 -3.00 -3.15
C TYR A 553 -25.28 -1.79 -3.29
N GLU A 554 -26.23 -1.84 -4.22
CA GLU A 554 -27.22 -0.75 -4.40
C GLU A 554 -28.10 -0.56 -3.16
N ALA A 555 -28.54 -1.64 -2.52
CA ALA A 555 -29.36 -1.58 -1.32
C ALA A 555 -28.59 -1.01 -0.11
N GLU A 556 -27.31 -1.34 0.04
CA GLU A 556 -26.48 -0.90 1.16
C GLU A 556 -25.90 0.50 0.97
N GLN A 557 -25.42 0.81 -0.24
CA GLN A 557 -24.70 2.06 -0.53
C GLN A 557 -25.61 3.13 -1.15
N GLY A 558 -26.84 2.77 -1.55
CA GLY A 558 -27.77 3.70 -2.21
C GLY A 558 -27.33 4.14 -3.60
N ARG A 559 -26.43 3.39 -4.24
CA ARG A 559 -25.81 3.72 -5.53
C ARG A 559 -25.61 2.44 -6.35
N GLN A 560 -25.91 2.49 -7.64
CA GLN A 560 -25.63 1.39 -8.57
C GLN A 560 -24.14 1.34 -8.93
N VAL A 561 -23.66 0.15 -9.27
CA VAL A 561 -22.32 0.00 -9.87
C VAL A 561 -22.32 0.72 -11.22
N GLY A 562 -21.47 1.76 -11.31
CA GLY A 562 -21.39 2.61 -12.49
C GLY A 562 -20.48 2.04 -13.58
N LYS A 563 -20.29 2.84 -14.64
CA LYS A 563 -19.36 2.57 -15.72
C LYS A 563 -18.47 3.79 -15.97
N ASP A 564 -17.24 3.55 -16.40
CA ASP A 564 -16.38 4.61 -16.93
C ASP A 564 -16.91 5.13 -18.28
N LEU A 565 -16.31 6.20 -18.78
CA LEU A 565 -16.74 6.85 -20.03
C LEU A 565 -16.54 5.96 -21.26
N ALA A 566 -15.66 4.96 -21.16
CA ALA A 566 -15.43 3.95 -22.20
C ALA A 566 -16.44 2.79 -22.13
N GLY A 567 -17.32 2.78 -21.12
CA GLY A 567 -18.36 1.77 -20.94
C GLY A 567 -17.93 0.55 -20.13
N VAL A 568 -16.75 0.57 -19.51
CA VAL A 568 -16.27 -0.50 -18.63
C VAL A 568 -16.90 -0.35 -17.25
N SER A 569 -17.41 -1.45 -16.69
CA SER A 569 -17.99 -1.43 -15.34
C SER A 569 -16.96 -1.19 -14.24
N TYR A 570 -17.33 -0.45 -13.20
CA TYR A 570 -16.53 -0.31 -11.98
C TYR A 570 -16.49 -1.58 -11.12
N GLY A 571 -17.33 -2.58 -11.44
CA GLY A 571 -17.22 -3.93 -10.91
C GLY A 571 -16.15 -4.79 -11.59
N MET A 572 -15.63 -4.36 -12.76
CA MET A 572 -14.58 -5.08 -13.46
C MET A 572 -13.18 -4.64 -12.98
N PRO A 573 -12.36 -5.54 -12.41
CA PRO A 573 -11.06 -5.14 -11.89
C PRO A 573 -10.07 -4.83 -13.01
N ARG A 574 -9.39 -3.68 -12.95
CA ARG A 574 -8.23 -3.30 -13.78
C ARG A 574 -6.88 -3.52 -13.09
N TYR A 575 -6.90 -3.64 -11.76
CA TYR A 575 -5.71 -3.78 -10.91
C TYR A 575 -6.08 -4.47 -9.60
N LEU A 576 -5.28 -5.45 -9.17
CA LEU A 576 -5.28 -5.99 -7.81
C LEU A 576 -3.87 -6.39 -7.38
N MET A 577 -3.60 -6.30 -6.08
CA MET A 577 -2.47 -6.99 -5.45
C MET A 577 -2.98 -8.23 -4.75
N LEU A 578 -2.53 -9.41 -5.14
CA LEU A 578 -3.03 -10.67 -4.63
C LEU A 578 -1.98 -11.32 -3.74
N ASP A 579 -2.33 -11.60 -2.48
CA ASP A 579 -1.46 -12.23 -1.49
C ASP A 579 -1.79 -13.71 -1.34
N TYR A 580 -0.76 -14.56 -1.41
CA TYR A 580 -0.86 -16.01 -1.39
C TYR A 580 0.00 -16.66 -0.32
N LEU A 581 -0.50 -17.76 0.24
CA LEU A 581 0.30 -18.77 0.94
C LEU A 581 0.56 -19.94 0.00
N VAL A 582 1.73 -20.54 0.12
CA VAL A 582 2.16 -21.66 -0.71
C VAL A 582 2.61 -22.77 0.21
N THR A 583 1.90 -23.89 0.18
CA THR A 583 2.23 -25.09 0.97
C THR A 583 2.33 -26.30 0.05
N PRO A 584 3.27 -27.24 0.31
CA PRO A 584 3.32 -28.47 -0.46
C PRO A 584 2.09 -29.33 -0.17
N ASP A 585 1.58 -29.99 -1.22
CA ASP A 585 0.69 -31.14 -1.09
C ASP A 585 1.53 -32.42 -1.11
N PHE A 586 1.14 -33.38 -0.29
CA PHE A 586 1.85 -34.64 -0.13
C PHE A 586 1.00 -35.82 -0.60
N VAL A 587 1.66 -36.80 -1.22
CA VAL A 587 1.05 -38.09 -1.57
C VAL A 587 0.59 -38.82 -0.31
N GLU A 588 1.36 -38.70 0.77
CA GLU A 588 1.10 -39.37 2.05
C GLU A 588 0.31 -38.47 3.03
N ASP A 589 -0.65 -39.07 3.75
CA ASP A 589 -1.39 -38.38 4.81
C ASP A 589 -0.50 -38.11 6.03
N GLY A 590 -0.52 -36.88 6.54
CA GLY A 590 0.07 -36.53 7.84
C GLY A 590 0.37 -35.04 8.01
N ASP A 591 0.61 -34.62 9.25
CA ASP A 591 0.97 -33.24 9.56
C ASP A 591 2.46 -33.01 9.29
N LEU A 592 2.82 -31.98 8.53
CA LEU A 592 4.22 -31.59 8.37
C LEU A 592 4.80 -31.12 9.71
N VAL A 593 5.78 -31.87 10.24
CA VAL A 593 6.39 -31.59 11.56
C VAL A 593 7.85 -31.20 11.49
N GLU A 594 8.55 -31.50 10.40
CA GLU A 594 9.97 -31.15 10.24
C GLU A 594 10.35 -31.04 8.75
N VAL A 595 11.13 -30.01 8.42
CA VAL A 595 11.84 -29.89 7.15
C VAL A 595 13.34 -30.00 7.40
N ARG A 596 14.00 -30.83 6.60
CA ARG A 596 15.45 -31.02 6.58
C ARG A 596 15.98 -30.57 5.24
N HIS A 597 17.10 -29.86 5.23
CA HIS A 597 17.79 -29.52 4.00
C HIS A 597 19.07 -30.34 3.91
N ASP A 598 19.26 -31.01 2.78
CA ASP A 598 20.49 -31.70 2.40
C ASP A 598 21.03 -31.14 1.06
N GLU A 599 22.04 -31.78 0.49
CA GLU A 599 22.62 -31.36 -0.80
C GLU A 599 21.63 -31.51 -1.97
N ASP A 600 20.64 -32.40 -1.86
CA ASP A 600 19.64 -32.71 -2.89
C ASP A 600 18.34 -31.88 -2.73
N GLY A 601 18.20 -31.15 -1.62
CA GLY A 601 17.14 -30.17 -1.39
C GLY A 601 16.39 -30.37 -0.07
N ALA A 602 15.16 -29.87 0.00
CA ALA A 602 14.27 -30.10 1.13
C ALA A 602 13.74 -31.55 1.18
N THR A 603 13.82 -32.16 2.36
CA THR A 603 13.16 -33.42 2.74
C THR A 603 12.11 -33.13 3.82
N PHE A 604 10.88 -33.57 3.58
CA PHE A 604 9.71 -33.31 4.43
C PHE A 604 9.41 -34.50 5.32
N ILE A 605 9.18 -34.27 6.61
CA ILE A 605 8.81 -35.30 7.57
C ILE A 605 7.39 -35.04 8.07
N LEU A 606 6.51 -36.00 7.84
CA LEU A 606 5.12 -35.98 8.25
C LEU A 606 4.92 -36.80 9.53
N GLN A 607 4.03 -36.34 10.40
CA GLN A 607 3.56 -37.07 11.58
C GLN A 607 2.20 -37.67 11.27
N GLN A 608 2.13 -39.00 11.26
CA GLN A 608 0.90 -39.77 11.08
C GLN A 608 0.68 -40.59 12.35
N ALA A 609 -0.30 -40.18 13.18
CA ALA A 609 -0.48 -40.72 14.53
C ALA A 609 0.83 -40.71 15.34
N GLU A 610 1.37 -41.86 15.73
CA GLU A 610 2.65 -41.97 16.46
C GLU A 610 3.88 -42.13 15.53
N GLN A 611 3.69 -42.26 14.22
CA GLN A 611 4.76 -42.51 13.25
C GLN A 611 5.26 -41.24 12.57
N ARG A 612 6.55 -41.22 12.25
CA ARG A 612 7.17 -40.20 11.40
C ARG A 612 7.58 -40.82 10.08
N ILE A 613 7.04 -40.30 8.99
CA ILE A 613 7.30 -40.77 7.63
C ILE A 613 7.86 -39.64 6.78
N GLN A 614 8.55 -39.98 5.70
CA GLN A 614 8.99 -39.00 4.71
C GLN A 614 7.82 -38.69 3.77
N GLY A 615 7.55 -37.41 3.55
CA GLY A 615 6.53 -36.93 2.61
C GLY A 615 7.10 -36.68 1.22
N THR A 616 6.34 -37.08 0.20
CA THR A 616 6.64 -36.86 -1.21
C THR A 616 5.74 -35.76 -1.74
N VAL A 617 6.32 -34.66 -2.23
CA VAL A 617 5.55 -33.54 -2.81
C VAL A 617 5.06 -33.94 -4.20
N ASP A 618 3.75 -33.94 -4.42
CA ASP A 618 3.11 -34.16 -5.73
C ASP A 618 2.44 -32.91 -6.30
N GLY A 619 2.23 -31.89 -5.47
CA GLY A 619 1.58 -30.64 -5.84
C GLY A 619 1.90 -29.48 -4.89
N TRP A 620 1.28 -28.34 -5.18
CA TRP A 620 1.37 -27.14 -4.36
C TRP A 620 -0.02 -26.54 -4.21
N ARG A 621 -0.46 -26.39 -2.97
CA ARG A 621 -1.67 -25.65 -2.63
C ARG A 621 -1.34 -24.16 -2.56
N ILE A 622 -2.02 -23.38 -3.40
CA ILE A 622 -1.84 -21.93 -3.54
C ILE A 622 -3.09 -21.23 -3.01
N VAL A 623 -2.99 -20.61 -1.83
CA VAL A 623 -4.16 -20.10 -1.11
C VAL A 623 -4.17 -18.58 -1.08
N LEU A 624 -5.22 -17.97 -1.63
CA LEU A 624 -5.45 -16.53 -1.59
C LEU A 624 -5.82 -16.09 -0.17
N ILE A 625 -5.03 -15.21 0.42
CA ILE A 625 -5.27 -14.64 1.75
C ILE A 625 -6.04 -13.32 1.65
N GLU A 626 -5.68 -12.48 0.67
CA GLU A 626 -6.18 -11.12 0.58
C GLU A 626 -6.05 -10.56 -0.85
N PRO A 627 -7.17 -10.13 -1.47
CA PRO A 627 -7.15 -9.21 -2.61
C PRO A 627 -7.01 -7.77 -2.11
N ASN A 628 -5.84 -7.17 -2.29
CA ASN A 628 -5.52 -5.82 -1.82
C ASN A 628 -5.64 -4.78 -2.94
N ILE A 629 -6.12 -3.59 -2.59
CA ILE A 629 -6.25 -2.43 -3.47
C ILE A 629 -5.36 -1.25 -3.02
N GLY A 630 -4.15 -1.18 -3.58
CA GLY A 630 -3.12 -0.16 -3.27
C GLY A 630 -1.78 -0.44 -3.95
N VAL A 631 -0.73 0.35 -3.71
CA VAL A 631 0.60 0.18 -4.36
C VAL A 631 1.79 0.06 -3.38
N GLY A 632 1.51 -0.24 -2.11
CA GLY A 632 2.43 -0.02 -0.99
C GLY A 632 3.81 -0.71 -1.03
N LEU A 633 4.04 -1.69 -1.92
CA LEU A 633 5.32 -2.43 -2.01
C LEU A 633 6.15 -2.09 -3.25
N TRP A 634 5.67 -1.19 -4.13
CA TRP A 634 6.35 -0.87 -5.37
C TRP A 634 7.77 -0.34 -5.15
N ASP A 635 8.00 0.45 -4.09
CA ASP A 635 9.34 0.97 -3.80
C ASP A 635 10.33 -0.11 -3.41
N ARG A 636 9.91 -1.05 -2.56
CA ARG A 636 10.75 -2.14 -2.09
C ARG A 636 11.09 -3.08 -3.24
N VAL A 637 10.16 -3.33 -4.16
CA VAL A 637 10.46 -4.07 -5.39
C VAL A 637 11.49 -3.33 -6.25
N ALA A 638 11.32 -2.04 -6.47
CA ALA A 638 12.25 -1.24 -7.26
C ALA A 638 13.68 -1.24 -6.68
N LEU A 639 13.81 -1.22 -5.35
CA LEU A 639 15.11 -1.36 -4.67
C LEU A 639 15.75 -2.74 -4.90
N ARG A 640 14.95 -3.80 -4.99
CA ARG A 640 15.45 -5.14 -5.32
C ARG A 640 15.86 -5.24 -6.79
N GLU A 641 15.05 -4.70 -7.68
CA GLU A 641 15.37 -4.52 -9.11
C GLU A 641 16.72 -3.82 -9.30
N GLU A 642 16.95 -2.70 -8.60
CA GLU A 642 18.21 -1.95 -8.64
C GLU A 642 19.38 -2.80 -8.12
N ALA A 643 19.21 -3.55 -7.04
CA ALA A 643 20.23 -4.44 -6.51
C ALA A 643 20.58 -5.59 -7.50
N HIS A 644 19.56 -6.18 -8.13
CA HIS A 644 19.73 -7.27 -9.09
C HIS A 644 20.39 -6.79 -10.39
N GLU A 645 20.00 -5.62 -10.87
CA GLU A 645 20.61 -5.00 -12.05
C GLU A 645 22.07 -4.62 -11.78
N LEU A 646 22.39 -4.12 -10.59
CA LEU A 646 23.77 -3.86 -10.19
C LEU A 646 24.62 -5.14 -10.14
N ALA A 647 24.04 -6.24 -9.67
CA ALA A 647 24.73 -7.54 -9.67
C ALA A 647 24.95 -8.04 -11.11
N ALA A 648 23.91 -7.99 -11.95
CA ALA A 648 24.00 -8.41 -13.35
C ALA A 648 25.00 -7.57 -14.14
N SER A 649 24.99 -6.24 -13.99
CA SER A 649 25.90 -5.34 -14.69
C SER A 649 27.36 -5.62 -14.35
N ARG A 650 27.66 -6.00 -13.10
CA ARG A 650 29.00 -6.40 -12.65
C ARG A 650 29.41 -7.77 -13.17
N THR A 651 28.49 -8.74 -13.18
CA THR A 651 28.76 -10.10 -13.67
C THR A 651 28.97 -10.12 -15.19
N GLU A 652 28.22 -9.31 -15.92
CA GLU A 652 28.24 -9.24 -17.39
C GLU A 652 29.23 -8.20 -17.94
N ASP A 653 29.93 -7.46 -17.07
CA ASP A 653 30.83 -6.34 -17.41
C ASP A 653 30.19 -5.31 -18.35
N ARG A 654 28.97 -4.88 -18.01
CA ARG A 654 28.21 -3.88 -18.78
C ARG A 654 27.79 -2.69 -17.93
N PRO A 655 27.48 -1.52 -18.54
CA PRO A 655 26.87 -0.41 -17.81
C PRO A 655 25.55 -0.80 -17.15
N PHE A 656 25.25 -0.15 -16.02
CA PHE A 656 23.96 -0.27 -15.34
C PHE A 656 22.83 0.27 -16.24
N GLU A 657 21.79 -0.53 -16.44
CA GLU A 657 20.66 -0.20 -17.31
C GLU A 657 19.45 0.23 -16.49
N TRP A 658 19.24 1.55 -16.37
CA TRP A 658 18.14 2.11 -15.58
C TRP A 658 16.75 1.71 -16.06
N ASP A 659 16.61 1.33 -17.33
CA ASP A 659 15.33 0.88 -17.88
C ASP A 659 14.94 -0.52 -17.38
N ARG A 660 15.88 -1.34 -16.90
CA ARG A 660 15.56 -2.63 -16.24
C ARG A 660 15.00 -2.46 -14.82
N VAL A 661 15.26 -1.32 -14.18
CA VAL A 661 14.66 -0.97 -12.90
C VAL A 661 13.25 -0.42 -13.14
N GLY A 662 12.28 -0.72 -12.30
CA GLY A 662 10.90 -0.23 -12.41
C GLY A 662 10.07 -0.86 -13.53
N GLU A 663 10.57 -1.91 -14.20
CA GLU A 663 9.84 -2.59 -15.28
C GLU A 663 8.48 -3.12 -14.80
N ASN A 664 8.45 -3.75 -13.62
CA ASN A 664 7.20 -4.23 -13.02
C ASN A 664 6.18 -3.10 -12.80
N ALA A 665 6.63 -1.93 -12.34
CA ALA A 665 5.76 -0.76 -12.19
C ALA A 665 5.24 -0.25 -13.54
N ARG A 666 6.08 -0.25 -14.58
CA ARG A 666 5.70 0.22 -15.91
C ARG A 666 4.71 -0.71 -16.63
N ILE A 667 4.67 -2.01 -16.32
CA ILE A 667 3.59 -2.91 -16.78
C ILE A 667 2.23 -2.35 -16.33
N VAL A 668 2.06 -2.15 -15.01
CA VAL A 668 0.81 -1.63 -14.45
C VAL A 668 0.49 -0.23 -14.97
N LEU A 669 1.48 0.67 -15.00
CA LEU A 669 1.24 2.03 -15.45
C LEU A 669 0.82 2.09 -16.92
N ARG A 670 1.39 1.23 -17.78
CA ARG A 670 1.02 1.11 -19.21
C ARG A 670 -0.41 0.63 -19.39
N ASP A 671 -0.82 -0.35 -18.59
CA ASP A 671 -2.18 -0.87 -18.57
C ASP A 671 -3.18 0.21 -18.15
N LEU A 672 -2.89 0.91 -17.05
CA LEU A 672 -3.73 2.01 -16.58
C LEU A 672 -3.73 3.20 -17.55
N SER A 673 -2.60 3.48 -18.23
CA SER A 673 -2.55 4.50 -19.28
C SER A 673 -3.53 4.20 -20.41
N ARG A 674 -3.77 2.93 -20.74
CA ARG A 674 -4.75 2.54 -21.77
C ARG A 674 -6.17 2.96 -21.40
N GLY A 675 -6.58 2.79 -20.15
CA GLY A 675 -7.87 3.31 -19.66
C GLY A 675 -7.96 4.84 -19.78
N GLY A 676 -6.87 5.54 -19.49
CA GLY A 676 -6.79 7.00 -19.65
C GLY A 676 -6.89 7.45 -21.11
N GLU A 677 -6.27 6.73 -22.05
CA GLU A 677 -6.41 6.97 -23.49
C GLU A 677 -7.87 6.84 -23.93
N GLN A 678 -8.55 5.76 -23.50
CA GLN A 678 -9.95 5.50 -23.83
C GLN A 678 -10.86 6.60 -23.29
N TYR A 679 -10.62 7.06 -22.06
CA TYR A 679 -11.34 8.19 -21.46
C TYR A 679 -11.15 9.49 -22.26
N LEU A 680 -9.92 9.81 -22.66
CA LEU A 680 -9.63 11.00 -23.46
C LEU A 680 -10.29 10.95 -24.84
N ALA A 681 -10.31 9.79 -25.48
CA ALA A 681 -11.00 9.59 -26.76
C ALA A 681 -12.52 9.80 -26.61
N ALA A 682 -13.14 9.18 -25.59
CA ALA A 682 -14.57 9.31 -25.34
C ALA A 682 -14.99 10.76 -24.99
N LEU A 683 -14.14 11.53 -24.30
CA LEU A 683 -14.37 12.95 -24.07
C LEU A 683 -14.37 13.77 -25.38
N GLN A 684 -13.48 13.44 -26.32
CA GLN A 684 -13.44 14.13 -27.62
C GLN A 684 -14.69 13.85 -28.45
N GLU A 685 -15.21 12.62 -28.40
CA GLU A 685 -16.45 12.24 -29.09
C GLU A 685 -17.69 12.96 -28.53
N GLN A 686 -17.73 13.27 -27.23
CA GLN A 686 -18.85 14.01 -26.62
C GLN A 686 -18.81 15.53 -26.85
N THR A 687 -17.65 16.06 -27.24
CA THR A 687 -17.43 17.49 -27.47
C THR A 687 -17.41 17.87 -28.96
N SER A 688 -17.30 16.87 -29.84
CA SER A 688 -17.45 16.99 -31.29
C SER A 688 -18.92 16.89 -31.70
#